data_AF-A0A812IMK8-F1
#
_entry.id   AF-A0A812IMK8-F1
#
_cell.length_a   1.000
_cell.length_b   1.000
_cell.length_c   1.000
_cell.angle_alpha   90.00
_cell.angle_beta   90.00
_cell.angle_gamma   90.00
#
_symmetry.space_group_name_H-M   'P 1'
#
loop_
_entity.id
_entity.type
_entity.pdbx_description
1 polymer ?
#
loop_
_entity_poly.entity_id
_entity_poly.type
_entity_poly.pdbx_seq_one_letter_code
_entity_poly.pdbx_strand_id
1 'polypeptide(L)'
;MRKDQPVLQEQPDAPYTVARYEDVMTILRDNETFSSDVSLRSEEEKKIRPSMLFSDPPVHNRLRKLVSYAFKPRFVESQRPLIEARSEELVIDMTRQRELDLVEALAAPLPVTVIAHMLGVVDGDLKQFKYWSDKIFSNIGEILFAQPDAEVQKAQLEMDTYFLERIAELRKQPEDNLLGRLVETETEDGKLTDNEVLSFCGLLLIAGNETTTGLITGSVRVFNEMPETFEQLKANPDLIPTFVEETLRFYSPFSATIRRTTKQTTLSGISIPKGALVLPLIASANRDESVFENADQFVIDRQPNPHIALGEEAAPGQLGGPSKLARNFAVAGLAALLLLSGHAHADCSKTPGISRFYQSGWGIDFKSQRFAKDTVINGGNAANLKLKWAYGFGTQSPRVFPLVTEDTIFIGDANVGLVALERESGCTRWVNPDISDPSTAISHGVVDGRTVLVIAGRQSGIFAVDAASGATIWERQVTDDNPVPVYSGSPLVFEDQVFVPLSSMEIGLSANPFYGCCTTSGAVAALDLRTGKTNWYRRTIPDAPQVTGRHYFFVEEHGPSGAPVWGAPTLDVERRLLYFGTGQNYSHPTTATSDAIFAVDIDSGAPRWIAQFTENDAFNMACTAGGVNCPDPMGPDVDFGAPPILVTLPNGQDAVLAGQKSGDIWAINPDDGTTIWHTRIGRGGALGGIHWGMAVDQRNASLFVPISDLPALPGTGEAEPGMFALDIATGQKRWSAPRVQRCEGRQCWSGLSSGITVADGVIVSGGLDGLLEIYDSINGALIWSFDTQVEFEAVNGLPTKGGAIDAHGPVLADNLLIAISGYGSFGQKPGNALLVFEVPAESSP
;
A
#
# COMPACT_ATOMS: atom_id res chain seq x y z
N MET A 1 -12.68 49.23 -7.20
CA MET A 1 -14.07 48.85 -7.57
C MET A 1 -15.04 49.14 -6.43
N ARG A 2 -15.01 48.42 -5.29
CA ARG A 2 -15.96 48.60 -4.16
C ARG A 2 -16.31 50.04 -3.79
N LYS A 3 -15.29 50.90 -3.61
CA LYS A 3 -15.44 52.29 -3.16
C LYS A 3 -15.96 53.24 -4.24
N ASP A 4 -15.34 53.22 -5.41
CA ASP A 4 -15.53 54.26 -6.43
C ASP A 4 -16.53 53.87 -7.53
N GLN A 5 -16.67 52.56 -7.80
CA GLN A 5 -17.54 52.02 -8.84
C GLN A 5 -17.98 50.59 -8.49
N PRO A 6 -18.90 50.41 -7.52
CA PRO A 6 -19.30 49.10 -7.00
C PRO A 6 -20.02 48.22 -8.03
N VAL A 7 -20.61 48.83 -9.06
CA VAL A 7 -21.25 48.17 -10.22
C VAL A 7 -20.55 48.65 -11.48
N LEU A 8 -19.93 47.72 -12.23
CA LEU A 8 -19.17 48.01 -13.44
C LEU A 8 -19.63 47.11 -14.58
N GLN A 9 -19.75 47.68 -15.78
CA GLN A 9 -19.83 46.93 -17.03
C GLN A 9 -18.60 47.32 -17.87
N GLU A 10 -17.70 46.37 -18.12
CA GLU A 10 -16.42 46.67 -18.80
C GLU A 10 -16.59 47.04 -20.27
N GLN A 11 -17.50 46.36 -20.97
CA GLN A 11 -17.81 46.58 -22.39
C GLN A 11 -19.31 46.36 -22.65
N PRO A 12 -19.86 46.92 -23.74
CA PRO A 12 -21.21 46.59 -24.19
C PRO A 12 -21.37 45.06 -24.27
N ASP A 13 -22.49 44.55 -23.76
CA ASP A 13 -22.85 43.12 -23.69
C ASP A 13 -22.06 42.26 -22.66
N ALA A 14 -21.07 42.80 -21.96
CA ALA A 14 -20.44 42.12 -20.82
C ALA A 14 -21.40 42.06 -19.60
N PRO A 15 -21.28 41.03 -18.73
CA PRO A 15 -22.01 40.99 -17.47
C PRO A 15 -21.72 42.20 -16.58
N TYR A 16 -22.73 42.66 -15.83
CA TYR A 16 -22.58 43.70 -14.81
C TYR A 16 -21.89 43.08 -13.59
N THR A 17 -20.65 43.48 -13.33
CA THR A 17 -19.88 42.99 -12.20
C THR A 17 -20.19 43.81 -10.95
N VAL A 18 -20.43 43.14 -9.83
CA VAL A 18 -20.86 43.77 -8.56
C VAL A 18 -19.94 43.37 -7.43
N ALA A 19 -19.26 44.33 -6.82
CA ALA A 19 -18.11 44.07 -5.94
C ALA A 19 -18.33 44.31 -4.44
N ARG A 20 -19.30 45.16 -4.08
CA ARG A 20 -19.55 45.61 -2.70
C ARG A 20 -20.49 44.64 -1.99
N TYR A 21 -20.19 44.31 -0.73
CA TYR A 21 -20.87 43.24 0.02
C TYR A 21 -22.39 43.44 0.08
N GLU A 22 -22.85 44.65 0.41
CA GLU A 22 -24.27 44.97 0.52
C GLU A 22 -25.03 44.78 -0.80
N ASP A 23 -24.43 45.16 -1.93
CA ASP A 23 -25.02 45.01 -3.26
C ASP A 23 -25.05 43.53 -3.68
N VAL A 24 -23.98 42.78 -3.39
CA VAL A 24 -23.93 41.33 -3.61
C VAL A 24 -25.02 40.63 -2.79
N MET A 25 -25.17 40.97 -1.51
CA MET A 25 -26.23 40.43 -0.66
C MET A 25 -27.64 40.76 -1.16
N THR A 26 -27.84 41.99 -1.66
CA THR A 26 -29.12 42.39 -2.28
C THR A 26 -29.46 41.47 -3.45
N ILE A 27 -28.47 41.18 -4.30
CA ILE A 27 -28.65 40.28 -5.45
C ILE A 27 -28.94 38.85 -5.01
N LEU A 28 -28.25 38.33 -3.99
CA LEU A 28 -28.44 36.97 -3.50
C LEU A 28 -29.82 36.77 -2.84
N ARG A 29 -30.37 37.81 -2.20
CA ARG A 29 -31.69 37.80 -1.53
C ARG A 29 -32.87 37.92 -2.50
N ASP A 30 -32.74 38.77 -3.52
CA ASP A 30 -33.83 39.12 -4.42
C ASP A 30 -33.84 38.23 -5.68
N ASN A 31 -34.27 36.98 -5.52
CA ASN A 31 -34.41 36.03 -6.62
C ASN A 31 -35.50 36.43 -7.64
N GLU A 32 -36.46 37.27 -7.25
CA GLU A 32 -37.49 37.76 -8.17
C GLU A 32 -36.89 38.71 -9.21
N THR A 33 -35.99 39.60 -8.78
CA THR A 33 -35.30 40.52 -9.69
C THR A 33 -34.08 39.86 -10.34
N PHE A 34 -33.33 39.06 -9.59
CA PHE A 34 -32.08 38.42 -10.00
C PHE A 34 -32.25 36.90 -10.02
N SER A 35 -32.75 36.40 -11.14
CA SER A 35 -33.02 34.98 -11.38
C SER A 35 -31.74 34.15 -11.39
N SER A 36 -31.84 32.93 -10.85
CA SER A 36 -30.81 31.90 -10.95
C SER A 36 -30.91 31.07 -12.24
N ASP A 37 -31.98 31.24 -13.04
CA ASP A 37 -32.08 30.62 -14.37
C ASP A 37 -31.20 31.36 -15.39
N VAL A 38 -29.95 30.95 -15.41
CA VAL A 38 -28.92 31.40 -16.36
C VAL A 38 -28.58 30.32 -17.40
N SER A 39 -29.25 29.16 -17.33
CA SER A 39 -28.99 27.97 -18.14
C SER A 39 -29.34 28.20 -19.61
N LEU A 40 -28.46 27.77 -20.52
CA LEU A 40 -28.68 27.81 -21.98
C LEU A 40 -29.49 26.62 -22.52
N ARG A 41 -29.81 25.63 -21.66
CA ARG A 41 -30.64 24.46 -22.02
C ARG A 41 -32.02 24.85 -22.52
N SER A 42 -32.60 24.05 -23.41
CA SER A 42 -33.95 24.24 -23.90
C SER A 42 -35.01 24.11 -22.78
N GLU A 43 -36.16 24.74 -22.97
CA GLU A 43 -37.27 24.65 -22.01
C GLU A 43 -37.79 23.20 -21.85
N GLU A 44 -37.61 22.36 -22.86
CA GLU A 44 -37.97 20.94 -22.80
C GLU A 44 -36.98 20.16 -21.94
N GLU A 45 -35.67 20.34 -22.13
CA GLU A 45 -34.63 19.72 -21.29
C GLU A 45 -34.73 20.17 -19.84
N LYS A 46 -35.01 21.46 -19.59
CA LYS A 46 -35.23 21.99 -18.23
C LYS A 46 -36.41 21.32 -17.54
N LYS A 47 -37.48 20.98 -18.27
CA LYS A 47 -38.64 20.26 -17.73
C LYS A 47 -38.35 18.78 -17.46
N ILE A 48 -37.56 18.13 -18.33
CA ILE A 48 -37.21 16.71 -18.19
C ILE A 48 -36.20 16.51 -17.05
N ARG A 49 -35.20 17.38 -16.93
CA ARG A 49 -34.14 17.35 -15.91
C ARG A 49 -33.99 18.71 -15.22
N PRO A 50 -34.90 19.05 -14.28
CA PRO A 50 -34.82 20.31 -13.56
C PRO A 50 -33.60 20.31 -12.63
N SER A 51 -32.87 21.43 -12.60
CA SER A 51 -31.72 21.60 -11.70
C SER A 51 -32.09 22.58 -10.57
N MET A 52 -31.88 22.16 -9.33
CA MET A 52 -32.08 23.04 -8.17
C MET A 52 -31.18 24.29 -8.25
N LEU A 53 -29.96 24.18 -8.79
CA LEU A 53 -28.99 25.28 -8.87
C LEU A 53 -29.43 26.40 -9.84
N PHE A 54 -30.12 26.04 -10.92
CA PHE A 54 -30.53 26.94 -12.00
C PHE A 54 -32.05 27.13 -12.07
N SER A 55 -32.71 27.09 -10.92
CA SER A 55 -34.15 27.29 -10.81
C SER A 55 -34.48 28.36 -9.77
N ASP A 56 -35.58 29.06 -10.00
CA ASP A 56 -36.17 29.98 -9.03
C ASP A 56 -37.38 29.33 -8.29
N PRO A 57 -37.90 29.94 -7.22
CA PRO A 57 -39.19 29.57 -6.66
C PRO A 57 -40.31 29.57 -7.73
N PRO A 58 -41.28 28.62 -7.69
CA PRO A 58 -41.48 27.60 -6.65
C PRO A 58 -40.69 26.30 -6.87
N VAL A 59 -40.10 26.07 -8.06
CA VAL A 59 -39.41 24.81 -8.41
C VAL A 59 -38.22 24.57 -7.48
N HIS A 60 -37.38 25.58 -7.28
CA HIS A 60 -36.27 25.52 -6.33
C HIS A 60 -36.74 25.14 -4.92
N ASN A 61 -37.82 25.75 -4.43
CA ASN A 61 -38.30 25.51 -3.07
C ASN A 61 -38.78 24.07 -2.88
N ARG A 62 -39.49 23.51 -3.87
CA ARG A 62 -39.92 22.10 -3.86
C ARG A 62 -38.73 21.15 -3.82
N LEU A 63 -37.79 21.30 -4.75
CA LEU A 63 -36.61 20.45 -4.85
C LEU A 63 -35.75 20.55 -3.59
N ARG A 64 -35.47 21.77 -3.12
CA ARG A 64 -34.69 22.03 -1.92
C ARG A 64 -35.32 21.39 -0.68
N LYS A 65 -36.64 21.46 -0.54
CA LYS A 65 -37.36 20.88 0.60
C LYS A 65 -37.26 19.35 0.64
N LEU A 66 -37.43 18.69 -0.51
CA LEU A 66 -37.26 17.24 -0.66
C LEU A 66 -35.83 16.80 -0.35
N VAL A 67 -34.85 17.45 -0.98
CA VAL A 67 -33.42 17.17 -0.76
C VAL A 67 -33.00 17.40 0.69
N SER A 68 -33.47 18.49 1.30
CA SER A 68 -33.13 18.86 2.68
C SER A 68 -33.48 17.76 3.68
N TYR A 69 -34.53 16.97 3.44
CA TYR A 69 -34.89 15.84 4.30
C TYR A 69 -33.80 14.75 4.29
N ALA A 70 -33.19 14.50 3.13
CA ALA A 70 -32.07 13.58 2.97
C ALA A 70 -30.78 14.14 3.62
N PHE A 71 -30.66 15.45 3.84
CA PHE A 71 -29.51 16.09 4.49
C PHE A 71 -29.76 16.56 5.93
N LYS A 72 -30.70 15.92 6.65
CA LYS A 72 -30.93 16.22 8.06
C LYS A 72 -29.62 16.18 8.86
N PRO A 73 -29.42 17.07 9.86
CA PRO A 73 -28.17 17.17 10.61
C PRO A 73 -27.66 15.84 11.17
N ARG A 74 -28.56 14.95 11.60
CA ARG A 74 -28.23 13.62 12.11
C ARG A 74 -27.53 12.73 11.07
N PHE A 75 -27.91 12.82 9.80
CA PHE A 75 -27.29 12.04 8.73
C PHE A 75 -25.93 12.61 8.32
N VAL A 76 -25.80 13.94 8.26
CA VAL A 76 -24.51 14.59 8.02
C VAL A 76 -23.52 14.22 9.13
N GLU A 77 -24.00 14.17 10.38
CA GLU A 77 -23.19 13.75 11.53
C GLU A 77 -22.81 12.27 11.47
N SER A 78 -23.68 11.40 10.98
CA SER A 78 -23.36 9.97 10.84
C SER A 78 -22.28 9.67 9.79
N GLN A 79 -21.97 10.63 8.91
CA GLN A 79 -20.86 10.49 7.95
C GLN A 79 -19.49 10.83 8.56
N ARG A 80 -19.43 11.46 9.75
CA ARG A 80 -18.18 11.88 10.38
C ARG A 80 -17.14 10.75 10.47
N PRO A 81 -17.46 9.53 10.96
CA PRO A 81 -16.48 8.46 11.06
C PRO A 81 -15.91 8.03 9.70
N LEU A 82 -16.73 8.05 8.65
CA LEU A 82 -16.28 7.73 7.29
C LEU A 82 -15.32 8.82 6.76
N ILE A 83 -15.65 10.09 6.99
CA ILE A 83 -14.82 11.22 6.58
C ILE A 83 -13.47 11.18 7.32
N GLU A 84 -13.48 10.92 8.62
CA GLU A 84 -12.27 10.78 9.45
C GLU A 84 -11.40 9.63 8.95
N ALA A 85 -11.98 8.43 8.78
CA ALA A 85 -11.23 7.26 8.30
C ALA A 85 -10.61 7.49 6.91
N ARG A 86 -11.35 8.10 5.97
CA ARG A 86 -10.82 8.43 4.63
C ARG A 86 -9.78 9.55 4.67
N SER A 87 -9.93 10.52 5.57
CA SER A 87 -8.93 11.57 5.76
C SER A 87 -7.64 10.97 6.31
N GLU A 88 -7.72 10.11 7.31
CA GLU A 88 -6.56 9.41 7.88
C GLU A 88 -5.85 8.56 6.82
N GLU A 89 -6.59 7.76 6.05
CA GLU A 89 -6.03 6.94 4.97
C GLU A 89 -5.27 7.80 3.94
N LEU A 90 -5.89 8.86 3.43
CA LEU A 90 -5.27 9.72 2.41
C LEU A 90 -4.07 10.50 2.96
N VAL A 91 -4.12 10.98 4.20
CA VAL A 91 -2.98 11.70 4.78
C VAL A 91 -1.85 10.73 5.15
N ILE A 92 -2.15 9.50 5.60
CA ILE A 92 -1.12 8.45 5.73
C ILE A 92 -0.49 8.17 4.36
N ASP A 93 -1.29 8.06 3.30
CA ASP A 93 -0.78 7.88 1.95
C ASP A 93 0.10 9.05 1.48
N MET A 94 -0.18 10.28 1.92
CA MET A 94 0.68 11.44 1.65
C MET A 94 2.05 11.35 2.33
N THR A 95 2.14 10.80 3.56
CA THR A 95 3.42 10.69 4.28
C THR A 95 4.44 9.77 3.58
N ARG A 96 3.97 9.00 2.60
CA ARG A 96 4.77 8.08 1.77
C ARG A 96 5.59 8.78 0.68
N GLN A 97 5.34 10.05 0.41
CA GLN A 97 6.00 10.80 -0.67
C GLN A 97 6.72 12.03 -0.12
N ARG A 98 7.95 12.28 -0.61
CA ARG A 98 8.74 13.47 -0.21
C ARG A 98 8.19 14.76 -0.84
N GLU A 99 7.70 14.65 -2.07
CA GLU A 99 7.05 15.71 -2.83
C GLU A 99 5.80 15.11 -3.47
N LEU A 100 4.67 15.81 -3.37
CA LEU A 100 3.39 15.36 -3.92
C LEU A 100 2.53 16.55 -4.29
N ASP A 101 1.56 16.34 -5.18
CA ASP A 101 0.48 17.29 -5.41
C ASP A 101 -0.64 17.03 -4.39
N LEU A 102 -0.85 17.99 -3.48
CA LEU A 102 -1.89 17.90 -2.45
C LEU A 102 -3.30 17.77 -3.05
N VAL A 103 -3.52 18.37 -4.23
CA VAL A 103 -4.81 18.29 -4.93
C VAL A 103 -5.10 16.84 -5.29
N GLU A 104 -4.13 16.17 -5.90
CA GLU A 104 -4.25 14.77 -6.33
C GLU A 104 -4.21 13.78 -5.16
N ALA A 105 -3.43 14.08 -4.11
CA ALA A 105 -3.22 13.14 -3.00
C ALA A 105 -4.31 13.22 -1.92
N LEU A 106 -4.94 14.37 -1.70
CA LEU A 106 -5.91 14.56 -0.62
C LEU A 106 -7.15 15.36 -1.03
N ALA A 107 -6.97 16.56 -1.58
CA ALA A 107 -8.06 17.52 -1.67
C ALA A 107 -9.17 17.07 -2.63
N ALA A 108 -8.81 16.43 -3.75
CA ALA A 108 -9.78 15.90 -4.72
C ALA A 108 -10.29 14.49 -4.35
N PRO A 109 -9.45 13.50 -3.95
CA PRO A 109 -9.95 12.15 -3.64
C PRO A 109 -10.88 12.08 -2.43
N LEU A 110 -10.66 12.90 -1.39
CA LEU A 110 -11.42 12.85 -0.15
C LEU A 110 -12.94 13.08 -0.37
N PRO A 111 -13.38 14.20 -0.95
CA PRO A 111 -14.82 14.43 -1.16
C PRO A 111 -15.43 13.44 -2.17
N VAL A 112 -14.69 13.06 -3.22
CA VAL A 112 -15.18 12.15 -4.27
C VAL A 112 -15.52 10.78 -3.69
N THR A 113 -14.60 10.19 -2.92
CA THR A 113 -14.76 8.85 -2.36
C THR A 113 -15.86 8.80 -1.30
N VAL A 114 -15.98 9.83 -0.46
CA VAL A 114 -17.05 9.91 0.53
C VAL A 114 -18.41 10.12 -0.14
N ILE A 115 -18.52 10.98 -1.15
CA ILE A 115 -19.79 11.19 -1.87
C ILE A 115 -20.21 9.92 -2.62
N ALA A 116 -19.27 9.19 -3.23
CA ALA A 116 -19.54 7.89 -3.87
C ALA A 116 -20.17 6.91 -2.87
N HIS A 117 -19.56 6.77 -1.69
CA HIS A 117 -20.08 5.91 -0.63
C HIS A 117 -21.44 6.38 -0.11
N MET A 118 -21.62 7.69 0.09
CA MET A 118 -22.92 8.26 0.49
C MET A 118 -24.02 7.95 -0.54
N LEU A 119 -23.69 7.97 -1.84
CA LEU A 119 -24.62 7.63 -2.93
C LEU A 119 -24.84 6.12 -3.10
N GLY A 120 -24.19 5.28 -2.29
CA GLY A 120 -24.36 3.83 -2.31
C GLY A 120 -23.65 3.14 -3.48
N VAL A 121 -22.55 3.72 -3.96
CA VAL A 121 -21.63 3.08 -4.92
C VAL A 121 -20.86 1.97 -4.21
N VAL A 122 -20.85 0.77 -4.79
CA VAL A 122 -20.20 -0.42 -4.21
C VAL A 122 -18.68 -0.38 -4.45
N ASP A 123 -17.88 -0.95 -3.54
CA ASP A 123 -16.41 -0.88 -3.57
C ASP A 123 -15.76 -1.31 -4.90
N GLY A 124 -16.38 -2.23 -5.63
CA GLY A 124 -15.91 -2.67 -6.97
C GLY A 124 -16.02 -1.61 -8.06
N ASP A 125 -16.97 -0.66 -7.91
CA ASP A 125 -17.28 0.36 -8.90
C ASP A 125 -16.55 1.69 -8.65
N LEU A 126 -15.89 1.86 -7.50
CA LEU A 126 -15.25 3.12 -7.10
C LEU A 126 -14.22 3.63 -8.12
N LYS A 127 -13.49 2.74 -8.80
CA LYS A 127 -12.54 3.14 -9.85
C LYS A 127 -13.24 3.71 -11.08
N GLN A 128 -14.34 3.09 -11.49
CA GLN A 128 -15.14 3.53 -12.64
C GLN A 128 -15.89 4.84 -12.31
N PHE A 129 -16.43 4.93 -11.09
CA PHE A 129 -17.04 6.15 -10.58
C PHE A 129 -16.04 7.31 -10.52
N LYS A 130 -14.82 7.04 -10.03
CA LYS A 130 -13.73 8.03 -10.06
C LYS A 130 -13.42 8.47 -11.49
N TYR A 131 -13.34 7.55 -12.45
CA TYR A 131 -13.12 7.89 -13.85
C TYR A 131 -14.21 8.83 -14.41
N TRP A 132 -15.49 8.50 -14.19
CA TRP A 132 -16.60 9.37 -14.62
C TRP A 132 -16.55 10.74 -13.92
N SER A 133 -16.31 10.73 -12.60
CA SER A 133 -16.17 11.94 -11.80
C SER A 133 -15.04 12.83 -12.32
N ASP A 134 -13.84 12.29 -12.55
CA ASP A 134 -12.68 13.04 -13.04
C ASP A 134 -12.94 13.65 -14.43
N LYS A 135 -13.60 12.90 -15.33
CA LYS A 135 -13.95 13.37 -16.67
C LYS A 135 -15.01 14.46 -16.65
N ILE A 136 -16.03 14.34 -15.81
CA ILE A 136 -17.09 15.35 -15.66
C ILE A 136 -16.54 16.60 -14.95
N PHE A 137 -15.74 16.40 -13.89
CA PHE A 137 -15.17 17.46 -13.08
C PHE A 137 -14.19 18.34 -13.87
N SER A 138 -13.24 17.72 -14.57
CA SER A 138 -12.21 18.45 -15.32
C SER A 138 -12.78 19.28 -16.49
N ASN A 139 -14.03 19.03 -16.89
CA ASN A 139 -14.67 19.65 -18.06
C ASN A 139 -15.96 20.39 -17.67
N ILE A 140 -16.12 20.77 -16.41
CA ILE A 140 -17.33 21.42 -15.90
C ILE A 140 -17.71 22.69 -16.67
N GLY A 141 -16.72 23.50 -17.05
CA GLY A 141 -16.94 24.73 -17.82
C GLY A 141 -17.53 24.44 -19.20
N GLU A 142 -17.10 23.37 -19.86
CA GLU A 142 -17.64 22.95 -21.15
C GLU A 142 -19.05 22.39 -21.02
N ILE A 143 -19.32 21.63 -19.95
CA ILE A 143 -20.65 21.07 -19.66
C ILE A 143 -21.68 22.18 -19.38
N LEU A 144 -21.29 23.21 -18.65
CA LEU A 144 -22.20 24.27 -18.22
C LEU A 144 -22.35 25.40 -19.26
N PHE A 145 -21.29 25.68 -20.03
CA PHE A 145 -21.22 26.90 -20.85
C PHE A 145 -20.78 26.67 -22.31
N ALA A 146 -20.44 25.44 -22.71
CA ALA A 146 -20.04 25.11 -24.09
C ALA A 146 -20.67 23.80 -24.57
N GLN A 147 -20.04 23.13 -25.56
CA GLN A 147 -20.39 21.76 -25.95
C GLN A 147 -19.29 20.81 -25.51
N PRO A 148 -19.59 19.82 -24.64
CA PRO A 148 -18.61 18.84 -24.18
C PRO A 148 -18.20 17.89 -25.31
N ASP A 149 -16.98 17.38 -25.25
CA ASP A 149 -16.48 16.38 -26.20
C ASP A 149 -17.21 15.02 -26.11
N ALA A 150 -16.91 14.11 -27.04
CA ALA A 150 -17.57 12.80 -27.11
C ALA A 150 -17.25 11.88 -25.91
N GLU A 151 -16.07 12.03 -25.30
CA GLU A 151 -15.64 11.21 -24.16
C GLU A 151 -16.37 11.65 -22.87
N VAL A 152 -16.54 12.96 -22.67
CA VAL A 152 -17.32 13.53 -21.57
C VAL A 152 -18.80 13.15 -21.71
N GLN A 153 -19.35 13.22 -22.93
CA GLN A 153 -20.72 12.77 -23.19
C GLN A 153 -20.91 11.28 -22.89
N LYS A 154 -19.93 10.45 -23.27
CA LYS A 154 -19.94 9.01 -22.97
C LYS A 154 -19.89 8.74 -21.47
N ALA A 155 -18.97 9.39 -20.74
CA ALA A 155 -18.87 9.26 -19.29
C ALA A 155 -20.17 9.67 -18.57
N GLN A 156 -20.78 10.78 -19.02
CA GLN A 156 -22.07 11.22 -18.48
C GLN A 156 -23.19 10.20 -18.75
N LEU A 157 -23.25 9.62 -19.95
CA LEU A 157 -24.27 8.62 -20.30
C LEU A 157 -24.11 7.33 -19.51
N GLU A 158 -22.88 6.84 -19.34
CA GLU A 158 -22.58 5.65 -18.53
C GLU A 158 -22.97 5.87 -17.07
N MET A 159 -22.60 7.03 -16.50
CA MET A 159 -22.96 7.38 -15.13
C MET A 159 -24.47 7.57 -14.95
N ASP A 160 -25.16 8.20 -15.90
CA ASP A 160 -26.62 8.33 -15.89
C ASP A 160 -27.30 6.95 -15.89
N THR A 161 -26.79 6.03 -16.70
CA THR A 161 -27.30 4.66 -16.80
C THR A 161 -27.15 3.93 -15.46
N TYR A 162 -25.96 4.00 -14.87
CA TYR A 162 -25.68 3.42 -13.55
C TYR A 162 -26.64 3.93 -12.47
N PHE A 163 -26.79 5.25 -12.36
CA PHE A 163 -27.66 5.82 -11.33
C PHE A 163 -29.14 5.51 -11.56
N LEU A 164 -29.61 5.46 -12.81
CA LEU A 164 -30.99 5.09 -13.10
C LEU A 164 -31.29 3.64 -12.72
N GLU A 165 -30.37 2.71 -13.02
CA GLU A 165 -30.47 1.31 -12.57
C GLU A 165 -30.51 1.24 -11.04
N ARG A 166 -29.59 1.94 -10.37
CA ARG A 166 -29.52 1.98 -8.91
C ARG A 166 -30.76 2.59 -8.26
N ILE A 167 -31.31 3.67 -8.83
CA ILE A 167 -32.57 4.28 -8.39
C ILE A 167 -33.72 3.28 -8.52
N ALA A 168 -33.78 2.52 -9.63
CA ALA A 168 -34.82 1.52 -9.85
C ALA A 168 -34.73 0.35 -8.85
N GLU A 169 -33.53 -0.04 -8.44
CA GLU A 169 -33.30 -1.02 -7.36
C GLU A 169 -33.75 -0.48 -6.01
N LEU A 170 -33.29 0.71 -5.64
CA LEU A 170 -33.59 1.34 -4.34
C LEU A 170 -35.08 1.65 -4.19
N ARG A 171 -35.81 1.88 -5.29
CA ARG A 171 -37.28 1.98 -5.26
C ARG A 171 -37.96 0.66 -4.88
N LYS A 172 -37.34 -0.49 -5.15
CA LYS A 172 -37.86 -1.81 -4.78
C LYS A 172 -37.41 -2.20 -3.37
N GLN A 173 -36.15 -1.93 -3.05
CA GLN A 173 -35.51 -2.28 -1.79
C GLN A 173 -34.64 -1.11 -1.32
N PRO A 174 -35.19 -0.20 -0.50
CA PRO A 174 -34.43 0.93 0.01
C PRO A 174 -33.27 0.50 0.91
N GLU A 175 -32.19 1.27 0.87
CA GLU A 175 -31.01 1.10 1.70
C GLU A 175 -30.75 2.36 2.52
N ASP A 176 -30.04 2.23 3.64
CA ASP A 176 -29.71 3.34 4.55
C ASP A 176 -28.49 4.15 4.07
N ASN A 177 -28.55 4.61 2.81
CA ASN A 177 -27.59 5.53 2.20
C ASN A 177 -28.31 6.78 1.67
N LEU A 178 -27.57 7.80 1.21
CA LEU A 178 -28.18 9.07 0.78
C LEU A 178 -29.15 8.86 -0.39
N LEU A 179 -28.78 8.02 -1.36
CA LEU A 179 -29.58 7.76 -2.55
C LEU A 179 -30.90 7.06 -2.19
N GLY A 180 -30.85 6.05 -1.32
CA GLY A 180 -32.03 5.38 -0.77
C GLY A 180 -32.96 6.36 -0.06
N ARG A 181 -32.39 7.23 0.79
CA ARG A 181 -33.17 8.26 1.50
C ARG A 181 -33.81 9.29 0.56
N LEU A 182 -33.14 9.70 -0.52
CA LEU A 182 -33.73 10.59 -1.54
C LEU A 182 -34.91 9.93 -2.26
N VAL A 183 -34.78 8.65 -2.57
CA VAL A 183 -35.81 7.84 -3.24
C VAL A 183 -37.04 7.63 -2.34
N GLU A 184 -36.83 7.42 -1.04
CA GLU A 184 -37.90 7.23 -0.05
C GLU A 184 -38.61 8.53 0.37
N THR A 185 -37.94 9.68 0.25
CA THR A 185 -38.46 10.94 0.79
C THR A 185 -39.79 11.33 0.12
N GLU A 186 -40.81 11.50 0.96
CA GLU A 186 -42.13 11.99 0.58
C GLU A 186 -42.49 13.21 1.42
N THR A 187 -42.96 14.27 0.76
CA THR A 187 -43.48 15.48 1.42
C THR A 187 -44.88 15.79 0.88
N GLU A 188 -45.53 16.81 1.44
CA GLU A 188 -46.80 17.33 0.90
C GLU A 188 -46.70 17.79 -0.56
N ASP A 189 -45.49 18.09 -1.04
CA ASP A 189 -45.20 18.48 -2.43
C ASP A 189 -44.88 17.28 -3.35
N GLY A 190 -45.07 16.05 -2.86
CA GLY A 190 -44.87 14.78 -3.56
C GLY A 190 -43.50 14.12 -3.30
N LYS A 191 -43.01 13.39 -4.30
CA LYS A 191 -41.70 12.70 -4.32
C LYS A 191 -40.82 13.26 -5.43
N LEU A 192 -39.51 13.01 -5.32
CA LEU A 192 -38.58 13.18 -6.43
C LEU A 192 -38.85 12.10 -7.49
N THR A 193 -38.98 12.52 -8.75
CA THR A 193 -38.94 11.64 -9.93
C THR A 193 -37.53 11.12 -10.17
N ASP A 194 -37.38 10.06 -10.96
CA ASP A 194 -36.05 9.46 -11.24
C ASP A 194 -35.09 10.47 -11.88
N ASN A 195 -35.60 11.30 -12.80
CA ASN A 195 -34.81 12.37 -13.41
C ASN A 195 -34.43 13.47 -12.41
N GLU A 196 -35.27 13.76 -11.41
CA GLU A 196 -34.95 14.73 -10.35
C GLU A 196 -33.90 14.16 -9.38
N VAL A 197 -33.99 12.88 -9.02
CA VAL A 197 -32.96 12.19 -8.22
C VAL A 197 -31.64 12.15 -8.99
N LEU A 198 -31.67 11.78 -10.28
CA LEU A 198 -30.49 11.76 -11.15
C LEU A 198 -29.85 13.16 -11.27
N SER A 199 -30.66 14.19 -11.51
CA SER A 199 -30.18 15.59 -11.58
C SER A 199 -29.53 16.02 -10.28
N PHE A 200 -30.03 15.52 -9.15
CA PHE A 200 -29.46 15.80 -7.84
C PHE A 200 -28.15 15.03 -7.57
N CYS A 201 -28.01 13.79 -8.04
CA CYS A 201 -26.76 13.04 -7.98
C CYS A 201 -25.64 13.77 -8.75
N GLY A 202 -25.95 14.24 -9.96
CA GLY A 202 -25.03 15.06 -10.75
C GLY A 202 -24.66 16.38 -10.06
N LEU A 203 -25.64 17.05 -9.43
CA LEU A 203 -25.37 18.27 -8.66
C LEU A 203 -24.44 18.03 -7.47
N LEU A 204 -24.60 16.93 -6.74
CA LEU A 204 -23.73 16.61 -5.60
C LEU A 204 -22.30 16.31 -6.01
N LEU A 205 -22.13 15.58 -7.12
CA LEU A 205 -20.83 15.29 -7.71
C LEU A 205 -20.06 16.56 -8.09
N ILE A 206 -20.77 17.60 -8.51
CA ILE A 206 -20.16 18.87 -8.88
C ILE A 206 -19.94 19.72 -7.62
N ALA A 207 -21.03 20.04 -6.91
CA ALA A 207 -21.04 21.04 -5.86
C ALA A 207 -20.30 20.60 -4.59
N GLY A 208 -20.27 19.30 -4.29
CA GLY A 208 -19.60 18.75 -3.12
C GLY A 208 -18.08 18.57 -3.28
N ASN A 209 -17.62 18.37 -4.52
CA ASN A 209 -16.22 18.08 -4.81
C ASN A 209 -15.37 19.35 -4.99
N GLU A 210 -15.78 20.26 -5.88
CA GLU A 210 -14.99 21.46 -6.21
C GLU A 210 -14.77 22.36 -4.99
N THR A 211 -15.85 22.54 -4.24
CA THR A 211 -15.93 23.49 -3.14
C THR A 211 -15.13 23.01 -1.92
N THR A 212 -15.15 21.69 -1.64
CA THR A 212 -14.34 21.04 -0.60
C THR A 212 -12.86 20.98 -0.99
N THR A 213 -12.57 20.65 -2.26
CA THR A 213 -11.19 20.68 -2.80
C THR A 213 -10.59 22.08 -2.66
N GLY A 214 -11.33 23.11 -3.06
CA GLY A 214 -10.93 24.51 -2.95
C GLY A 214 -10.70 24.96 -1.50
N LEU A 215 -11.50 24.47 -0.55
CA LEU A 215 -11.32 24.76 0.87
C LEU A 215 -10.05 24.13 1.44
N ILE A 216 -9.81 22.83 1.19
CA ILE A 216 -8.61 22.13 1.68
C ILE A 216 -7.34 22.77 1.10
N THR A 217 -7.33 23.03 -0.20
CA THR A 217 -6.20 23.69 -0.87
C THR A 217 -6.01 25.12 -0.38
N GLY A 218 -7.09 25.87 -0.15
CA GLY A 218 -7.06 27.19 0.48
C GLY A 218 -6.44 27.16 1.88
N SER A 219 -6.77 26.15 2.69
CA SER A 219 -6.19 25.99 4.03
C SER A 219 -4.69 25.71 3.99
N VAL A 220 -4.23 24.81 3.13
CA VAL A 220 -2.78 24.53 3.02
C VAL A 220 -2.03 25.70 2.40
N ARG A 221 -2.67 26.45 1.49
CA ARG A 221 -2.11 27.71 0.99
C ARG A 221 -1.88 28.72 2.12
N VAL A 222 -2.83 28.84 3.07
CA VAL A 222 -2.65 29.68 4.27
C VAL A 222 -1.43 29.23 5.08
N PHE A 223 -1.22 27.93 5.26
CA PHE A 223 -0.03 27.43 5.96
C PHE A 223 1.28 27.76 5.23
N ASN A 224 1.27 27.75 3.90
CA ASN A 224 2.45 28.10 3.12
C ASN A 224 2.75 29.61 3.16
N GLU A 225 1.72 30.46 3.05
CA GLU A 225 1.88 31.91 3.03
C GLU A 225 2.03 32.53 4.42
N MET A 226 1.47 31.89 5.46
CA MET A 226 1.45 32.33 6.86
C MET A 226 1.74 31.15 7.79
N PRO A 227 2.98 30.63 7.84
CA PRO A 227 3.34 29.41 8.58
C PRO A 227 3.01 29.43 10.08
N GLU A 228 2.94 30.61 10.70
CA GLU A 228 2.54 30.79 12.08
C GLU A 228 1.12 30.27 12.37
N THR A 229 0.23 30.29 11.37
CA THR A 229 -1.14 29.77 11.53
C THR A 229 -1.15 28.27 11.75
N PHE A 230 -0.22 27.53 11.14
CA PHE A 230 -0.09 26.09 11.34
C PHE A 230 0.36 25.76 12.77
N GLU A 231 1.38 26.48 13.28
CA GLU A 231 1.85 26.31 14.65
C GLU A 231 0.79 26.67 15.70
N GLN A 232 -0.02 27.71 15.43
CA GLN A 232 -1.16 28.08 16.28
C GLN A 232 -2.22 26.97 16.34
N LEU A 233 -2.56 26.34 15.21
CA LEU A 233 -3.50 25.23 15.18
C LEU A 233 -2.96 23.98 15.88
N LYS A 234 -1.66 23.68 15.75
CA LYS A 234 -1.02 22.58 16.49
C LYS A 234 -1.08 22.80 18.01
N ALA A 235 -0.80 24.03 18.45
CA ALA A 235 -0.85 24.39 19.86
C ALA A 235 -2.27 24.44 20.41
N ASN A 236 -3.27 24.78 19.58
CA ASN A 236 -4.66 24.91 19.99
C ASN A 236 -5.63 24.42 18.88
N PRO A 237 -5.93 23.10 18.82
CA PRO A 237 -6.85 22.54 17.84
C PRO A 237 -8.28 23.08 17.91
N ASP A 238 -8.70 23.71 19.02
CA ASP A 238 -10.01 24.34 19.15
C ASP A 238 -10.20 25.55 18.20
N LEU A 239 -9.11 26.04 17.58
CA LEU A 239 -9.13 27.08 16.56
C LEU A 239 -9.51 26.58 15.16
N ILE A 240 -9.52 25.25 14.92
CA ILE A 240 -9.82 24.68 13.59
C ILE A 240 -11.17 25.19 13.04
N PRO A 241 -12.28 25.22 13.81
CA PRO A 241 -13.55 25.71 13.29
C PRO A 241 -13.51 27.17 12.82
N THR A 242 -12.88 28.08 13.56
CA THR A 242 -12.78 29.50 13.15
C THR A 242 -11.80 29.69 12.00
N PHE A 243 -10.72 28.90 11.97
CA PHE A 243 -9.77 28.88 10.86
C PHE A 243 -10.44 28.45 9.55
N VAL A 244 -11.33 27.45 9.59
CA VAL A 244 -12.08 27.00 8.40
C VAL A 244 -12.98 28.12 7.87
N GLU A 245 -13.73 28.81 8.73
CA GLU A 245 -14.55 29.96 8.32
C GLU A 245 -13.68 31.12 7.79
N GLU A 246 -12.55 31.41 8.42
CA GLU A 246 -11.65 32.44 7.91
C GLU A 246 -11.02 32.06 6.57
N THR A 247 -10.71 30.78 6.35
CA THR A 247 -10.25 30.28 5.05
C THR A 247 -11.33 30.46 3.98
N LEU A 248 -12.59 30.10 4.28
CA LEU A 248 -13.71 30.32 3.36
C LEU A 248 -13.87 31.80 2.98
N ARG A 249 -13.74 32.71 3.96
CA ARG A 249 -13.77 34.16 3.70
C ARG A 249 -12.58 34.60 2.85
N PHE A 250 -11.37 34.22 3.23
CA PHE A 250 -10.14 34.76 2.66
C PHE A 250 -9.84 34.18 1.28
N TYR A 251 -10.06 32.88 1.10
CA TYR A 251 -9.88 32.10 -0.12
C TYR A 251 -11.19 31.41 -0.53
N SER A 252 -12.19 32.22 -0.87
CA SER A 252 -13.51 31.71 -1.28
C SER A 252 -13.40 30.79 -2.51
N PRO A 253 -13.80 29.51 -2.40
CA PRO A 253 -13.69 28.55 -3.50
C PRO A 253 -14.42 29.03 -4.76
N PHE A 254 -15.56 29.70 -4.58
CA PHE A 254 -16.25 30.42 -5.65
C PHE A 254 -15.99 31.92 -5.52
N SER A 255 -15.29 32.48 -6.51
CA SER A 255 -14.98 33.91 -6.53
C SER A 255 -16.17 34.77 -6.95
N ALA A 256 -17.13 34.21 -7.70
CA ALA A 256 -18.33 34.88 -8.17
C ALA A 256 -19.46 33.87 -8.47
N THR A 257 -20.69 34.37 -8.58
CA THR A 257 -21.85 33.64 -9.14
C THR A 257 -22.45 34.45 -10.28
N ILE A 258 -23.36 33.88 -11.07
CA ILE A 258 -24.09 34.61 -12.13
C ILE A 258 -25.58 34.66 -11.80
N ARG A 259 -26.22 35.78 -12.15
CA ARG A 259 -27.69 35.98 -12.12
C ARG A 259 -28.16 36.63 -13.41
N ARG A 260 -29.46 36.51 -13.70
CA ARG A 260 -30.13 37.20 -14.82
C ARG A 260 -31.22 38.12 -14.31
N THR A 261 -31.25 39.37 -14.77
CA THR A 261 -32.32 40.29 -14.38
C THR A 261 -33.64 39.95 -15.06
N THR A 262 -34.74 39.84 -14.29
CA THR A 262 -36.09 39.56 -14.82
C THR A 262 -36.84 40.82 -15.22
N LYS A 263 -36.42 41.97 -14.66
CA LYS A 263 -36.94 43.32 -14.88
C LYS A 263 -35.79 44.33 -14.82
N GLN A 264 -36.00 45.51 -15.39
CA GLN A 264 -35.02 46.61 -15.22
C GLN A 264 -34.95 46.97 -13.73
N THR A 265 -33.74 47.17 -13.22
CA THR A 265 -33.49 47.52 -11.82
C THR A 265 -32.37 48.57 -11.72
N THR A 266 -32.17 49.14 -10.53
CA THR A 266 -31.09 50.07 -10.25
C THR A 266 -30.33 49.60 -9.02
N LEU A 267 -29.01 49.46 -9.16
CA LEU A 267 -28.12 49.03 -8.07
C LEU A 267 -26.96 50.01 -7.99
N SER A 268 -26.72 50.58 -6.80
CA SER A 268 -25.72 51.63 -6.59
C SER A 268 -25.79 52.79 -7.59
N GLY A 269 -27.01 53.18 -7.99
CA GLY A 269 -27.24 54.27 -8.96
C GLY A 269 -27.04 53.89 -10.43
N ILE A 270 -26.62 52.66 -10.73
CA ILE A 270 -26.48 52.14 -12.10
C ILE A 270 -27.74 51.41 -12.52
N SER A 271 -28.32 51.81 -13.65
CA SER A 271 -29.49 51.14 -14.23
C SER A 271 -29.06 49.88 -14.97
N ILE A 272 -29.60 48.72 -14.57
CA ILE A 272 -29.35 47.42 -15.18
C ILE A 272 -30.60 47.00 -15.97
N PRO A 273 -30.52 46.79 -17.29
CA PRO A 273 -31.68 46.47 -18.11
C PRO A 273 -32.20 45.05 -17.82
N LYS A 274 -33.47 44.78 -18.17
CA LYS A 274 -34.05 43.43 -18.12
C LYS A 274 -33.28 42.47 -19.04
N GLY A 275 -33.03 41.24 -18.56
CA GLY A 275 -32.37 40.17 -19.30
C GLY A 275 -30.85 40.17 -19.21
N ALA A 276 -30.26 41.21 -18.59
CA ALA A 276 -28.82 41.34 -18.42
C ALA A 276 -28.26 40.28 -17.46
N LEU A 277 -27.03 39.83 -17.75
CA LEU A 277 -26.25 39.02 -16.82
C LEU A 277 -25.60 39.93 -15.78
N VAL A 278 -25.65 39.49 -14.53
CA VAL A 278 -25.03 40.15 -13.38
C VAL A 278 -24.11 39.14 -12.71
N LEU A 279 -22.89 39.58 -12.38
CA LEU A 279 -21.83 38.79 -11.78
C LEU A 279 -21.49 39.33 -10.37
N PRO A 280 -22.19 38.89 -9.32
CA PRO A 280 -21.80 39.20 -7.94
C PRO A 280 -20.47 38.56 -7.58
N LEU A 281 -19.48 39.39 -7.22
CA LEU A 281 -18.14 38.97 -6.82
C LEU A 281 -18.10 38.61 -5.34
N ILE A 282 -18.32 37.33 -5.03
CA ILE A 282 -18.30 36.76 -3.67
C ILE A 282 -16.95 37.02 -2.99
N ALA A 283 -15.83 36.77 -3.69
CA ALA A 283 -14.50 37.00 -3.14
C ALA A 283 -14.25 38.49 -2.80
N SER A 284 -14.75 39.42 -3.64
CA SER A 284 -14.65 40.86 -3.34
C SER A 284 -15.50 41.26 -2.13
N ALA A 285 -16.72 40.73 -2.03
CA ALA A 285 -17.60 40.97 -0.89
C ALA A 285 -16.97 40.47 0.43
N ASN A 286 -16.36 39.29 0.42
CA ASN A 286 -15.66 38.73 1.59
C ASN A 286 -14.37 39.50 1.98
N ARG A 287 -13.95 40.46 1.16
CA ARG A 287 -12.85 41.40 1.43
C ARG A 287 -13.34 42.85 1.62
N ASP A 288 -14.64 43.06 1.79
CA ASP A 288 -15.20 44.41 1.96
C ASP A 288 -14.92 44.98 3.35
N GLU A 289 -14.13 46.04 3.40
CA GLU A 289 -13.67 46.70 4.61
C GLU A 289 -14.81 47.40 5.39
N SER A 290 -15.96 47.62 4.75
CA SER A 290 -17.15 48.13 5.46
C SER A 290 -17.82 47.06 6.33
N VAL A 291 -17.48 45.78 6.14
CA VAL A 291 -18.05 44.63 6.87
C VAL A 291 -16.98 43.92 7.71
N PHE A 292 -15.80 43.73 7.15
CA PHE A 292 -14.70 43.02 7.80
C PHE A 292 -13.59 44.00 8.19
N GLU A 293 -13.38 44.18 9.50
CA GLU A 293 -12.19 44.90 9.99
C GLU A 293 -10.92 44.16 9.55
N ASN A 294 -9.91 44.88 9.06
CA ASN A 294 -8.68 44.29 8.49
C ASN A 294 -9.01 43.20 7.43
N ALA A 295 -9.90 43.50 6.48
CA ALA A 295 -10.43 42.52 5.52
C ALA A 295 -9.35 41.78 4.70
N ASP A 296 -8.22 42.42 4.45
CA ASP A 296 -7.08 41.85 3.70
C ASP A 296 -6.07 41.09 4.57
N GLN A 297 -6.32 40.98 5.88
CA GLN A 297 -5.53 40.13 6.77
C GLN A 297 -6.31 38.84 7.10
N PHE A 298 -5.57 37.73 7.18
CA PHE A 298 -6.10 36.46 7.68
C PHE A 298 -6.06 36.49 9.21
N VAL A 299 -7.24 36.38 9.84
CA VAL A 299 -7.38 36.39 11.31
C VAL A 299 -7.97 35.04 11.74
N ILE A 300 -7.12 34.16 12.27
CA ILE A 300 -7.42 32.75 12.56
C ILE A 300 -8.67 32.52 13.44
N ASP A 301 -8.94 33.46 14.34
CA ASP A 301 -10.02 33.44 15.32
C ASP A 301 -11.10 34.51 15.02
N ARG A 302 -11.18 34.99 13.77
CA ARG A 302 -12.09 36.07 13.37
C ARG A 302 -13.51 35.79 13.84
N GLN A 303 -14.01 36.66 14.72
CA GLN A 303 -15.42 36.71 15.09
C GLN A 303 -15.90 38.16 15.28
N PRO A 304 -17.10 38.51 14.77
CA PRO A 304 -17.96 37.71 13.89
C PRO A 304 -17.33 37.53 12.50
N ASN A 305 -17.70 36.46 11.78
CA ASN A 305 -17.24 36.20 10.42
C ASN A 305 -18.42 35.98 9.45
N PRO A 306 -19.20 37.03 9.11
CA PRO A 306 -20.39 36.91 8.27
C PRO A 306 -20.04 36.79 6.78
N HIS A 307 -19.12 35.89 6.43
CA HIS A 307 -18.73 35.65 5.04
C HIS A 307 -19.85 34.98 4.24
N ILE A 308 -19.80 35.12 2.92
CA ILE A 308 -20.80 34.57 1.99
C ILE A 308 -20.16 33.62 0.96
N ALA A 309 -19.04 33.00 1.34
CA ALA A 309 -18.28 32.08 0.48
C ALA A 309 -19.10 30.89 -0.05
N LEU A 310 -20.12 30.47 0.70
CA LEU A 310 -21.05 29.40 0.32
C LEU A 310 -22.45 29.95 -0.06
N GLY A 311 -22.54 31.24 -0.40
CA GLY A 311 -23.78 31.98 -0.62
C GLY A 311 -24.40 32.53 0.68
N GLU A 312 -25.65 32.99 0.60
CA GLU A 312 -26.41 33.38 1.79
C GLU A 312 -26.92 32.13 2.53
N GLU A 313 -26.50 31.96 3.79
CA GLU A 313 -27.04 30.91 4.66
C GLU A 313 -28.49 31.25 5.06
N ALA A 314 -29.37 30.25 5.01
CA ALA A 314 -30.75 30.42 5.49
C ALA A 314 -30.76 30.74 7.00
N ALA A 315 -31.75 31.51 7.44
CA ALA A 315 -31.89 31.97 8.83
C ALA A 315 -31.71 30.85 9.89
N PRO A 316 -31.30 31.18 11.14
CA PRO A 316 -31.07 30.20 12.20
C PRO A 316 -32.24 29.23 12.36
N GLY A 317 -31.99 27.94 12.14
CA GLY A 317 -33.01 26.87 12.18
C GLY A 317 -33.47 26.34 10.81
N GLN A 318 -32.96 26.86 9.69
CA GLN A 318 -33.19 26.31 8.35
C GLN A 318 -31.93 25.63 7.77
N LEU A 319 -32.17 24.55 7.01
CA LEU A 319 -31.20 23.50 6.68
C LEU A 319 -29.98 23.96 5.85
N GLY A 320 -28.80 23.81 6.44
CA GLY A 320 -27.47 23.98 5.82
C GLY A 320 -26.67 22.67 5.73
N GLY A 321 -27.32 21.57 5.36
CA GLY A 321 -26.71 20.23 5.36
C GLY A 321 -25.43 20.10 4.50
N PRO A 322 -25.44 20.51 3.22
CA PRO A 322 -24.25 20.46 2.36
C PRO A 322 -23.09 21.36 2.82
N SER A 323 -23.36 22.56 3.34
CA SER A 323 -22.31 23.44 3.88
C SER A 323 -21.72 22.88 5.17
N LYS A 324 -22.55 22.29 6.04
CA LYS A 324 -22.06 21.57 7.22
C LYS A 324 -21.20 20.35 6.84
N LEU A 325 -21.54 19.65 5.76
CA LEU A 325 -20.76 18.52 5.26
C LEU A 325 -19.39 18.98 4.74
N ALA A 326 -19.32 20.05 3.95
CA ALA A 326 -18.05 20.65 3.49
C ALA A 326 -17.15 21.09 4.66
N ARG A 327 -17.73 21.69 5.71
CA ARG A 327 -17.00 22.01 6.95
C ARG A 327 -16.44 20.76 7.62
N ASN A 328 -17.23 19.69 7.73
CA ASN A 328 -16.77 18.43 8.33
C ASN A 328 -15.57 17.83 7.58
N PHE A 329 -15.57 17.87 6.23
CA PHE A 329 -14.43 17.43 5.43
C PHE A 329 -13.15 18.21 5.74
N ALA A 330 -13.23 19.54 5.73
CA ALA A 330 -12.05 20.37 6.00
C ALA A 330 -11.55 20.19 7.44
N VAL A 331 -12.44 20.14 8.42
CA VAL A 331 -12.08 19.90 9.83
C VAL A 331 -11.38 18.55 9.99
N ALA A 332 -11.92 17.47 9.41
CA ALA A 332 -11.32 16.14 9.50
C ALA A 332 -9.98 16.05 8.77
N GLY A 333 -9.88 16.59 7.55
CA GLY A 333 -8.62 16.63 6.79
C GLY A 333 -7.53 17.42 7.52
N LEU A 334 -7.88 18.57 8.11
CA LEU A 334 -6.95 19.39 8.89
C LEU A 334 -6.55 18.72 10.21
N ALA A 335 -7.49 18.10 10.92
CA ALA A 335 -7.19 17.35 12.14
C ALA A 335 -6.24 16.18 11.85
N ALA A 336 -6.45 15.44 10.75
CA ALA A 336 -5.56 14.36 10.32
C ALA A 336 -4.14 14.87 9.98
N LEU A 337 -4.05 15.99 9.26
CA LEU A 337 -2.76 16.65 8.98
C LEU A 337 -2.04 17.09 10.27
N LEU A 338 -2.77 17.62 11.26
CA LEU A 338 -2.21 18.09 12.52
C LEU A 338 -1.75 16.92 13.42
N LEU A 339 -2.52 15.83 13.51
CA LEU A 339 -2.16 14.63 14.29
C LEU A 339 -0.86 13.99 13.80
N LEU A 340 -0.65 13.93 12.48
CA LEU A 340 0.60 13.41 11.91
C LEU A 340 1.78 14.34 12.17
N SER A 341 1.55 15.66 12.18
CA SER A 341 2.58 16.64 12.55
C SER A 341 2.87 16.71 14.07
N GLY A 342 2.00 16.13 14.90
CA GLY A 342 2.07 16.09 16.37
C GLY A 342 2.99 15.00 16.92
N HIS A 343 3.52 14.10 16.07
CA HIS A 343 4.60 13.22 16.46
C HIS A 343 5.89 14.05 16.54
N ALA A 344 6.14 14.60 17.73
CA ALA A 344 7.49 14.99 18.11
C ALA A 344 8.35 13.72 18.04
N HIS A 345 8.95 13.46 16.88
CA HIS A 345 10.07 12.53 16.80
C HIS A 345 11.07 13.00 17.84
N ALA A 346 11.35 12.15 18.83
CA ALA A 346 12.51 12.37 19.68
C ALA A 346 13.69 12.62 18.75
N ASP A 347 14.42 13.72 18.94
CA ASP A 347 15.53 14.11 18.07
C ASP A 347 16.69 13.12 18.34
N CYS A 348 16.61 11.93 17.74
CA CYS A 348 17.63 10.90 17.83
C CYS A 348 18.75 11.17 16.82
N SER A 349 19.94 10.62 17.07
CA SER A 349 21.08 10.81 16.16
C SER A 349 20.70 10.38 14.74
N LYS A 350 20.96 11.24 13.75
CA LYS A 350 20.72 10.93 12.33
C LYS A 350 21.79 10.02 11.72
N THR A 351 22.89 9.76 12.44
CA THR A 351 24.00 8.96 11.94
C THR A 351 23.93 7.54 12.49
N PRO A 352 23.79 6.52 11.63
CA PRO A 352 23.87 5.12 12.03
C PRO A 352 25.27 4.69 12.45
N GLY A 353 25.38 3.87 13.49
CA GLY A 353 26.53 3.02 13.75
C GLY A 353 26.57 1.87 12.74
N ILE A 354 27.69 1.77 12.04
CA ILE A 354 27.93 0.82 10.94
C ILE A 354 29.28 0.11 11.11
N SER A 355 29.77 0.03 12.34
CA SER A 355 31.07 -0.59 12.66
C SER A 355 30.99 -2.10 12.82
N ARG A 356 29.82 -2.63 13.22
CA ARG A 356 29.60 -4.07 13.40
C ARG A 356 28.20 -4.46 12.90
N PHE A 357 28.15 -5.41 11.98
CA PHE A 357 26.91 -6.01 11.49
C PHE A 357 26.71 -7.40 12.10
N TYR A 358 25.46 -7.77 12.41
CA TYR A 358 25.10 -9.09 12.94
C TYR A 358 24.86 -10.12 11.85
N GLN A 359 24.58 -9.67 10.62
CA GLN A 359 24.32 -10.51 9.46
C GLN A 359 25.20 -10.06 8.29
N SER A 360 25.69 -11.02 7.50
CA SER A 360 26.36 -10.76 6.21
C SER A 360 25.40 -10.93 5.01
N GLY A 361 24.16 -11.34 5.26
CA GLY A 361 23.11 -11.55 4.26
C GLY A 361 21.89 -12.24 4.88
N TRP A 362 20.94 -12.67 4.05
CA TRP A 362 19.72 -13.36 4.53
C TRP A 362 20.02 -14.58 5.42
N GLY A 363 21.07 -15.32 5.07
CA GLY A 363 21.52 -16.52 5.77
C GLY A 363 22.15 -16.30 7.15
N ILE A 364 22.21 -15.05 7.63
CA ILE A 364 23.07 -14.56 8.74
C ILE A 364 24.55 -14.61 8.38
N ASP A 365 25.00 -15.68 7.75
CA ASP A 365 26.33 -15.85 7.17
C ASP A 365 26.27 -16.23 5.69
N PHE A 366 27.45 -16.32 5.06
CA PHE A 366 27.59 -16.73 3.66
C PHE A 366 27.19 -18.20 3.40
N LYS A 367 27.20 -19.03 4.44
CA LYS A 367 26.89 -20.47 4.36
C LYS A 367 25.39 -20.76 4.54
N SER A 368 24.58 -19.72 4.76
CA SER A 368 23.13 -19.79 5.04
C SER A 368 22.75 -20.63 6.25
N GLN A 369 23.60 -20.71 7.27
CA GLN A 369 23.37 -21.59 8.42
C GLN A 369 22.28 -21.07 9.36
N ARG A 370 21.99 -19.76 9.30
CA ARG A 370 21.03 -19.07 10.17
C ARG A 370 21.28 -19.34 11.66
N PHE A 371 22.55 -19.50 12.01
CA PHE A 371 23.03 -19.61 13.39
C PHE A 371 23.49 -18.24 13.88
N ALA A 372 22.75 -17.66 14.82
CA ALA A 372 23.12 -16.40 15.45
C ALA A 372 24.20 -16.63 16.52
N LYS A 373 25.45 -16.34 16.17
CA LYS A 373 26.60 -16.44 17.09
C LYS A 373 26.73 -15.23 18.03
N ASP A 374 26.22 -14.07 17.61
CA ASP A 374 26.38 -12.79 18.27
C ASP A 374 25.09 -12.41 19.05
N THR A 375 24.62 -13.31 19.91
CA THR A 375 23.45 -13.09 20.77
C THR A 375 23.67 -13.69 22.16
N VAL A 376 23.09 -13.06 23.17
CA VAL A 376 23.04 -13.60 24.54
C VAL A 376 21.78 -14.43 24.79
N ILE A 377 20.81 -14.42 23.86
CA ILE A 377 19.57 -15.18 23.97
C ILE A 377 19.89 -16.67 23.81
N ASN A 378 19.54 -17.46 24.81
CA ASN A 378 19.83 -18.88 24.87
C ASN A 378 18.75 -19.63 25.68
N GLY A 379 18.89 -20.95 25.79
CA GLY A 379 17.91 -21.81 26.45
C GLY A 379 17.64 -21.46 27.92
N GLY A 380 18.59 -20.81 28.60
CA GLY A 380 18.47 -20.42 30.00
C GLY A 380 17.73 -19.10 30.24
N ASN A 381 17.65 -18.20 29.25
CA ASN A 381 17.09 -16.86 29.44
C ASN A 381 15.98 -16.47 28.44
N ALA A 382 15.74 -17.27 27.38
CA ALA A 382 14.74 -16.95 26.37
C ALA A 382 13.31 -16.80 26.93
N ALA A 383 13.00 -17.48 28.04
CA ALA A 383 11.70 -17.34 28.71
C ALA A 383 11.45 -15.93 29.29
N ASN A 384 12.50 -15.11 29.45
CA ASN A 384 12.43 -13.76 30.03
C ASN A 384 12.23 -12.65 28.98
N LEU A 385 12.06 -12.99 27.70
CA LEU A 385 11.83 -12.03 26.62
C LEU A 385 10.59 -11.16 26.89
N LYS A 386 10.75 -9.85 26.67
CA LYS A 386 9.68 -8.86 26.75
C LYS A 386 9.66 -8.00 25.50
N LEU A 387 8.48 -7.59 25.07
CA LEU A 387 8.35 -6.62 23.98
C LEU A 387 8.95 -5.29 24.44
N LYS A 388 9.92 -4.79 23.67
CA LYS A 388 10.61 -3.53 23.91
C LYS A 388 9.89 -2.38 23.22
N TRP A 389 9.65 -2.52 21.92
CA TRP A 389 8.89 -1.57 21.09
C TRP A 389 8.39 -2.25 19.80
N ALA A 390 7.45 -1.61 19.13
CA ALA A 390 6.92 -2.03 17.84
C ALA A 390 7.00 -0.90 16.80
N TYR A 391 7.10 -1.25 15.52
CA TYR A 391 7.05 -0.32 14.40
C TYR A 391 5.98 -0.77 13.40
N GLY A 392 5.16 0.15 12.92
CA GLY A 392 4.11 -0.12 11.94
C GLY A 392 4.61 0.05 10.51
N PHE A 393 4.50 -0.99 9.68
CA PHE A 393 4.76 -0.90 8.24
C PHE A 393 3.59 -0.23 7.50
N GLY A 394 3.90 0.41 6.37
CA GLY A 394 2.94 0.94 5.40
C GLY A 394 2.21 -0.13 4.56
N THR A 395 2.48 -1.42 4.82
CA THR A 395 1.86 -2.56 4.15
C THR A 395 1.39 -3.61 5.15
N GLN A 396 0.32 -4.32 4.78
CA GLN A 396 -0.25 -5.43 5.54
C GLN A 396 0.35 -6.80 5.16
N SER A 397 1.40 -6.81 4.35
CA SER A 397 2.16 -8.00 3.94
C SER A 397 3.65 -7.69 3.76
N PRO A 398 4.35 -7.23 4.83
CA PRO A 398 5.79 -6.97 4.77
C PRO A 398 6.56 -8.23 4.35
N ARG A 399 7.48 -8.07 3.40
CA ARG A 399 8.37 -9.13 2.89
C ARG A 399 9.82 -8.69 2.98
N VAL A 400 10.28 -8.33 4.17
CA VAL A 400 11.63 -7.78 4.38
C VAL A 400 12.35 -8.53 5.48
N PHE A 401 13.67 -8.43 5.52
CA PHE A 401 14.49 -9.00 6.59
C PHE A 401 15.42 -7.91 7.13
N PRO A 402 15.34 -7.58 8.44
CA PRO A 402 16.11 -6.49 9.01
C PRO A 402 17.62 -6.79 9.00
N LEU A 403 18.42 -5.79 8.68
CA LEU A 403 19.87 -5.81 8.89
C LEU A 403 20.19 -5.01 10.15
N VAL A 404 20.91 -5.61 11.09
CA VAL A 404 21.14 -5.05 12.42
C VAL A 404 22.61 -4.72 12.61
N THR A 405 22.87 -3.58 13.24
CA THR A 405 24.20 -3.15 13.67
C THR A 405 24.26 -2.97 15.19
N GLU A 406 25.37 -2.44 15.70
CA GLU A 406 25.54 -2.10 17.11
C GLU A 406 24.46 -1.14 17.66
N ASP A 407 23.85 -0.30 16.82
CA ASP A 407 22.89 0.72 17.27
C ASP A 407 21.76 1.04 16.27
N THR A 408 21.72 0.36 15.12
CA THR A 408 20.78 0.65 14.03
C THR A 408 20.15 -0.63 13.50
N ILE A 409 18.87 -0.55 13.14
CA ILE A 409 18.14 -1.56 12.39
C ILE A 409 17.78 -0.94 11.04
N PHE A 410 18.33 -1.47 9.96
CA PHE A 410 17.90 -1.12 8.60
C PHE A 410 16.76 -2.06 8.19
N ILE A 411 15.67 -1.49 7.70
CA ILE A 411 14.48 -2.23 7.23
C ILE A 411 13.92 -1.60 5.96
N GLY A 412 13.40 -2.43 5.06
CA GLY A 412 12.54 -1.93 3.99
C GLY A 412 11.10 -1.80 4.47
N ASP A 413 10.42 -0.72 4.13
CA ASP A 413 9.01 -0.51 4.41
C ASP A 413 8.29 -0.13 3.11
N ALA A 414 7.32 -0.94 2.69
CA ALA A 414 6.66 -0.74 1.41
C ALA A 414 5.89 0.58 1.41
N ASN A 415 6.08 1.35 0.34
CA ASN A 415 5.62 2.72 0.17
C ASN A 415 6.29 3.77 1.09
N VAL A 416 7.26 3.42 1.94
CA VAL A 416 8.08 4.40 2.70
C VAL A 416 9.51 4.40 2.18
N GLY A 417 10.06 3.22 1.93
CA GLY A 417 11.40 2.99 1.39
C GLY A 417 12.32 2.24 2.34
N LEU A 418 13.63 2.38 2.16
CA LEU A 418 14.62 1.84 3.09
C LEU A 418 14.76 2.81 4.28
N VAL A 419 14.59 2.29 5.49
CA VAL A 419 14.56 3.08 6.72
C VAL A 419 15.69 2.63 7.64
N ALA A 420 16.41 3.58 8.23
CA ALA A 420 17.32 3.33 9.33
C ALA A 420 16.66 3.73 10.65
N LEU A 421 16.45 2.75 11.54
CA LEU A 421 15.88 2.96 12.85
C LEU A 421 16.95 2.83 13.92
N GLU A 422 16.94 3.71 14.92
CA GLU A 422 17.72 3.51 16.14
C GLU A 422 17.25 2.25 16.86
N ARG A 423 18.19 1.36 17.15
CA ARG A 423 17.91 0.05 17.74
C ARG A 423 17.23 0.14 19.12
N GLU A 424 17.58 1.16 19.91
CA GLU A 424 17.08 1.32 21.28
C GLU A 424 15.63 1.82 21.33
N SER A 425 15.28 2.79 20.50
CA SER A 425 14.02 3.52 20.59
C SER A 425 13.06 3.29 19.42
N GLY A 426 13.54 2.71 18.32
CA GLY A 426 12.82 2.65 17.05
C GLY A 426 12.70 4.02 16.35
N CYS A 427 13.40 5.05 16.83
CA CYS A 427 13.40 6.38 16.22
C CYS A 427 14.05 6.36 14.84
N THR A 428 13.43 7.02 13.86
CA THR A 428 13.94 7.08 12.49
C THR A 428 15.15 8.00 12.37
N ARG A 429 16.30 7.44 11.98
CA ARG A 429 17.53 8.19 11.69
C ARG A 429 17.49 8.83 10.30
N TRP A 430 17.13 8.05 9.30
CA TRP A 430 16.91 8.50 7.91
C TRP A 430 15.96 7.56 7.16
N VAL A 431 15.40 8.08 6.05
CA VAL A 431 14.57 7.34 5.09
C VAL A 431 15.13 7.57 3.69
N ASN A 432 15.27 6.50 2.91
CA ASN A 432 15.51 6.53 1.48
C ASN A 432 14.21 6.08 0.77
N PRO A 433 13.47 7.01 0.15
CA PRO A 433 12.21 6.72 -0.52
C PRO A 433 12.35 6.19 -1.96
N ASP A 434 13.57 6.10 -2.50
CA ASP A 434 13.80 5.74 -3.90
C ASP A 434 13.38 4.29 -4.19
N ILE A 435 13.40 3.43 -3.16
CA ILE A 435 12.96 2.04 -3.24
C ILE A 435 11.47 1.98 -2.86
N SER A 436 10.56 2.04 -3.83
CA SER A 436 9.12 2.11 -3.54
C SER A 436 8.51 0.81 -2.99
N ASP A 437 9.11 -0.34 -3.28
CA ASP A 437 8.56 -1.68 -2.99
C ASP A 437 9.60 -2.69 -2.44
N PRO A 438 10.36 -2.36 -1.37
CA PRO A 438 11.40 -3.24 -0.83
C PRO A 438 10.85 -4.62 -0.43
N SER A 439 11.52 -5.69 -0.85
CA SER A 439 10.98 -7.06 -0.71
C SER A 439 12.01 -8.15 -0.42
N THR A 440 13.19 -7.78 0.08
CA THR A 440 14.29 -8.73 0.33
C THR A 440 15.05 -8.42 1.63
N ALA A 441 15.99 -9.30 2.00
CA ALA A 441 17.01 -8.96 2.99
C ALA A 441 18.00 -7.93 2.45
N ILE A 442 18.51 -7.12 3.37
CA ILE A 442 19.56 -6.15 3.08
C ILE A 442 20.92 -6.82 3.26
N SER A 443 21.73 -6.81 2.22
CA SER A 443 23.13 -7.20 2.26
C SER A 443 24.03 -5.96 2.33
N HIS A 444 25.29 -6.12 2.71
CA HIS A 444 26.20 -5.00 2.83
C HIS A 444 27.61 -5.30 2.31
N GLY A 445 28.31 -4.27 1.87
CA GLY A 445 29.71 -4.32 1.44
C GLY A 445 30.42 -3.00 1.70
N VAL A 446 31.68 -2.89 1.28
CA VAL A 446 32.48 -1.66 1.45
C VAL A 446 33.07 -1.23 0.11
N VAL A 447 32.83 0.01 -0.29
CA VAL A 447 33.35 0.61 -1.53
C VAL A 447 34.01 1.95 -1.20
N ASP A 448 35.30 2.10 -1.49
CA ASP A 448 36.09 3.30 -1.17
C ASP A 448 36.02 3.72 0.30
N GLY A 449 35.96 2.76 1.22
CA GLY A 449 35.81 3.02 2.65
C GLY A 449 34.41 3.46 3.08
N ARG A 450 33.41 3.43 2.19
CA ARG A 450 31.99 3.65 2.50
C ARG A 450 31.27 2.32 2.62
N THR A 451 30.42 2.17 3.63
CA THR A 451 29.55 1.00 3.74
C THR A 451 28.34 1.17 2.84
N VAL A 452 28.14 0.20 1.95
CA VAL A 452 27.06 0.17 0.98
C VAL A 452 26.06 -0.90 1.38
N LEU A 453 24.79 -0.52 1.47
CA LEU A 453 23.66 -1.43 1.62
C LEU A 453 23.14 -1.81 0.25
N VAL A 454 22.78 -3.08 0.06
CA VAL A 454 22.17 -3.59 -1.17
C VAL A 454 20.86 -4.26 -0.83
N ILE A 455 19.80 -3.83 -1.51
CA ILE A 455 18.44 -4.33 -1.34
C ILE A 455 17.73 -4.36 -2.69
N ALA A 456 16.84 -5.32 -2.87
CA ALA A 456 15.94 -5.37 -4.01
C ALA A 456 14.55 -4.84 -3.65
N GLY A 457 14.01 -3.99 -4.51
CA GLY A 457 12.57 -3.76 -4.62
C GLY A 457 11.93 -4.81 -5.54
N ARG A 458 10.70 -5.20 -5.22
CA ARG A 458 10.04 -6.37 -5.82
C ARG A 458 10.00 -6.32 -7.34
N GLN A 459 9.73 -5.14 -7.88
CA GLN A 459 9.70 -4.82 -9.31
C GLN A 459 10.58 -3.61 -9.65
N SER A 460 10.94 -2.77 -8.67
CA SER A 460 11.74 -1.57 -8.91
C SER A 460 13.23 -1.81 -9.13
N GLY A 461 13.74 -3.03 -8.92
CA GLY A 461 15.12 -3.41 -9.25
C GLY A 461 16.02 -3.56 -8.02
N ILE A 462 17.34 -3.46 -8.26
CA ILE A 462 18.37 -3.55 -7.22
C ILE A 462 18.91 -2.15 -6.94
N PHE A 463 19.07 -1.84 -5.67
CA PHE A 463 19.55 -0.54 -5.19
C PHE A 463 20.79 -0.73 -4.34
N ALA A 464 21.79 0.12 -4.58
CA ALA A 464 22.89 0.34 -3.67
C ALA A 464 22.71 1.68 -2.96
N VAL A 465 22.73 1.67 -1.63
CA VAL A 465 22.47 2.83 -0.78
C VAL A 465 23.64 3.03 0.18
N ASP A 466 24.09 4.27 0.36
CA ASP A 466 25.08 4.61 1.38
C ASP A 466 24.47 4.41 2.77
N ALA A 467 25.08 3.54 3.59
CA ALA A 467 24.53 3.17 4.89
C ALA A 467 24.46 4.35 5.88
N ALA A 468 25.37 5.32 5.76
CA ALA A 468 25.48 6.42 6.69
C ALA A 468 24.46 7.53 6.39
N SER A 469 24.29 7.89 5.10
CA SER A 469 23.41 9.00 4.70
C SER A 469 22.05 8.56 4.15
N GLY A 470 21.88 7.28 3.82
CA GLY A 470 20.71 6.79 3.11
C GLY A 470 20.64 7.24 1.65
N ALA A 471 21.72 7.75 1.06
CA ALA A 471 21.69 8.22 -0.33
C ALA A 471 21.83 7.06 -1.31
N THR A 472 20.97 6.99 -2.33
CA THR A 472 21.12 6.02 -3.41
C THR A 472 22.40 6.32 -4.20
N ILE A 473 23.25 5.29 -4.33
CA ILE A 473 24.50 5.33 -5.10
C ILE A 473 24.20 4.97 -6.55
N TRP A 474 23.43 3.90 -6.76
CA TRP A 474 22.92 3.48 -8.05
C TRP A 474 21.67 2.62 -7.88
N GLU A 475 20.86 2.57 -8.93
CA GLU A 475 19.72 1.67 -9.09
C GLU A 475 19.85 0.91 -10.41
N ARG A 476 19.34 -0.32 -10.46
CA ARG A 476 19.46 -1.16 -11.66
C ARG A 476 18.30 -2.13 -11.84
N GLN A 477 17.70 -2.07 -13.02
CA GLN A 477 16.96 -3.20 -13.58
C GLN A 477 17.95 -4.17 -14.23
N VAL A 478 17.93 -5.43 -13.79
CA VAL A 478 18.97 -6.40 -14.15
C VAL A 478 18.73 -7.02 -15.53
N THR A 479 17.49 -7.05 -16.02
CA THR A 479 17.15 -7.62 -17.32
C THR A 479 15.99 -6.89 -18.00
N ASP A 480 16.09 -6.76 -19.32
CA ASP A 480 15.03 -6.27 -20.21
C ASP A 480 14.26 -7.46 -20.87
N ASP A 481 14.75 -8.69 -20.70
CA ASP A 481 14.23 -9.91 -21.37
C ASP A 481 13.03 -10.53 -20.65
N ASN A 482 12.58 -9.93 -19.55
CA ASN A 482 11.45 -10.42 -18.77
C ASN A 482 10.30 -9.41 -18.86
N PRO A 483 9.11 -9.76 -19.39
CA PRO A 483 7.97 -8.85 -19.48
C PRO A 483 7.56 -8.31 -18.10
N VAL A 484 7.82 -9.04 -17.00
CA VAL A 484 7.59 -8.57 -15.62
C VAL A 484 8.57 -9.24 -14.63
N PRO A 485 9.82 -8.75 -14.48
CA PRO A 485 10.80 -9.33 -13.55
C PRO A 485 10.36 -9.19 -12.11
N VAL A 486 10.75 -10.15 -11.28
CA VAL A 486 10.51 -10.12 -9.83
C VAL A 486 11.78 -10.47 -9.08
N TYR A 487 12.11 -9.63 -8.11
CA TYR A 487 13.25 -9.80 -7.21
C TYR A 487 12.77 -10.35 -5.87
N SER A 488 12.44 -11.65 -5.84
CA SER A 488 12.00 -12.34 -4.60
C SER A 488 13.17 -12.84 -3.75
N GLY A 489 14.26 -13.26 -4.40
CA GLY A 489 15.46 -13.77 -3.72
C GLY A 489 16.33 -12.62 -3.22
N SER A 490 16.87 -12.77 -2.01
CA SER A 490 17.70 -11.72 -1.43
C SER A 490 19.07 -11.65 -2.11
N PRO A 491 19.56 -10.44 -2.46
CA PRO A 491 20.89 -10.29 -3.04
C PRO A 491 21.97 -10.65 -2.02
N LEU A 492 23.12 -11.12 -2.50
CA LEU A 492 24.30 -11.40 -1.69
C LEU A 492 25.47 -10.52 -2.13
N VAL A 493 26.18 -9.93 -1.18
CA VAL A 493 27.36 -9.10 -1.46
C VAL A 493 28.62 -9.80 -0.97
N PHE A 494 29.61 -9.95 -1.85
CA PHE A 494 30.92 -10.49 -1.49
C PHE A 494 31.97 -9.86 -2.39
N GLU A 495 33.11 -9.47 -1.79
CA GLU A 495 34.14 -8.66 -2.49
C GLU A 495 33.48 -7.43 -3.14
N ASP A 496 33.76 -7.19 -4.43
CA ASP A 496 33.20 -6.09 -5.22
C ASP A 496 31.97 -6.53 -6.04
N GLN A 497 31.32 -7.64 -5.69
CA GLN A 497 30.22 -8.23 -6.45
C GLN A 497 28.90 -8.30 -5.67
N VAL A 498 27.79 -8.11 -6.40
CA VAL A 498 26.41 -8.33 -5.95
C VAL A 498 25.81 -9.47 -6.75
N PHE A 499 25.50 -10.58 -6.11
CA PHE A 499 24.77 -11.69 -6.73
C PHE A 499 23.27 -11.49 -6.56
N VAL A 500 22.55 -11.48 -7.69
CA VAL A 500 21.13 -11.14 -7.75
C VAL A 500 20.34 -12.32 -8.31
N PRO A 501 19.54 -13.00 -7.49
CA PRO A 501 18.53 -13.96 -7.94
C PRO A 501 17.40 -13.29 -8.72
N LEU A 502 16.92 -13.94 -9.78
CA LEU A 502 15.86 -13.44 -10.64
C LEU A 502 14.74 -14.46 -10.83
N SER A 503 13.52 -13.97 -10.67
CA SER A 503 12.26 -14.68 -10.91
C SER A 503 11.32 -13.83 -11.77
N SER A 504 10.09 -14.29 -11.99
CA SER A 504 9.15 -13.68 -12.94
C SER A 504 7.72 -13.67 -12.39
N MET A 505 6.99 -12.57 -12.61
CA MET A 505 5.53 -12.54 -12.35
C MET A 505 4.74 -13.31 -13.41
N GLU A 506 5.39 -13.85 -14.44
CA GLU A 506 4.72 -14.63 -15.48
C GLU A 506 3.96 -15.85 -14.92
N ILE A 507 4.44 -16.41 -13.79
CA ILE A 507 3.72 -17.44 -13.03
C ILE A 507 2.31 -16.98 -12.63
N GLY A 508 2.13 -15.70 -12.28
CA GLY A 508 0.84 -15.11 -11.94
C GLY A 508 0.03 -14.69 -13.17
N LEU A 509 0.70 -14.14 -14.19
CA LEU A 509 0.06 -13.77 -15.46
C LEU A 509 -0.55 -14.98 -16.18
N SER A 510 0.00 -16.19 -15.97
CA SER A 510 -0.54 -17.41 -16.56
C SER A 510 -2.01 -17.68 -16.20
N ALA A 511 -2.51 -17.13 -15.08
CA ALA A 511 -3.92 -17.23 -14.70
C ALA A 511 -4.87 -16.53 -15.71
N ASN A 512 -4.38 -15.59 -16.51
CA ASN A 512 -5.15 -14.97 -17.58
C ASN A 512 -5.20 -15.89 -18.82
N PRO A 513 -6.38 -16.38 -19.25
CA PRO A 513 -6.50 -17.28 -20.40
C PRO A 513 -6.12 -16.63 -21.73
N PHE A 514 -5.98 -15.30 -21.80
CA PHE A 514 -5.56 -14.59 -23.01
C PHE A 514 -4.06 -14.30 -23.05
N TYR A 515 -3.31 -14.69 -22.01
CA TYR A 515 -1.86 -14.57 -21.96
C TYR A 515 -1.20 -15.83 -22.52
N GLY A 516 -0.31 -15.66 -23.50
CA GLY A 516 0.43 -16.75 -24.15
C GLY A 516 1.57 -17.29 -23.28
N CYS A 517 1.21 -17.93 -22.16
CA CYS A 517 2.16 -18.48 -21.20
C CYS A 517 3.02 -19.60 -21.82
N CYS A 518 4.31 -19.70 -21.49
CA CYS A 518 5.14 -18.73 -20.78
C CYS A 518 6.50 -18.65 -21.49
N THR A 519 7.19 -17.52 -21.35
CA THR A 519 8.38 -17.17 -22.15
C THR A 519 9.62 -16.90 -21.30
N THR A 520 9.47 -16.72 -20.00
CA THR A 520 10.55 -16.29 -19.12
C THR A 520 11.35 -17.45 -18.54
N SER A 521 12.60 -17.17 -18.20
CA SER A 521 13.50 -18.05 -17.45
C SER A 521 13.90 -17.36 -16.14
N GLY A 522 14.13 -18.13 -15.09
CA GLY A 522 14.92 -17.66 -13.94
C GLY A 522 16.36 -17.35 -14.34
N ALA A 523 17.07 -16.63 -13.46
CA ALA A 523 18.48 -16.34 -13.64
C ALA A 523 19.18 -15.96 -12.32
N VAL A 524 20.50 -15.94 -12.35
CA VAL A 524 21.34 -15.20 -11.40
C VAL A 524 22.24 -14.26 -12.19
N ALA A 525 22.44 -13.04 -11.69
CA ALA A 525 23.41 -12.10 -12.23
C ALA A 525 24.45 -11.72 -11.18
N ALA A 526 25.67 -11.41 -11.60
CA ALA A 526 26.64 -10.68 -10.78
C ALA A 526 26.75 -9.25 -11.29
N LEU A 527 26.58 -8.29 -10.40
CA LEU A 527 26.78 -6.87 -10.65
C LEU A 527 28.03 -6.39 -9.92
N ASP A 528 28.71 -5.39 -10.47
CA ASP A 528 29.75 -4.65 -9.76
C ASP A 528 29.12 -3.78 -8.66
N LEU A 529 29.56 -3.94 -7.41
CA LEU A 529 28.98 -3.27 -6.24
C LEU A 529 29.09 -1.73 -6.32
N ARG A 530 30.12 -1.24 -7.01
CA ARG A 530 30.40 0.19 -7.13
C ARG A 530 29.53 0.89 -8.16
N THR A 531 29.20 0.22 -9.26
CA THR A 531 28.58 0.84 -10.44
C THR A 531 27.23 0.23 -10.83
N GLY A 532 26.86 -0.93 -10.29
CA GLY A 532 25.68 -1.69 -10.69
C GLY A 532 25.82 -2.34 -12.08
N LYS A 533 26.99 -2.27 -12.71
CA LYS A 533 27.23 -2.85 -14.03
C LYS A 533 27.22 -4.38 -13.94
N THR A 534 26.47 -5.02 -14.83
CA THR A 534 26.47 -6.49 -14.94
C THR A 534 27.85 -7.01 -15.38
N ASN A 535 28.46 -7.85 -14.55
CA ASN A 535 29.68 -8.60 -14.84
C ASN A 535 29.35 -9.85 -15.64
N TRP A 536 28.36 -10.62 -15.18
CA TRP A 536 27.81 -11.76 -15.91
C TRP A 536 26.33 -11.97 -15.58
N TYR A 537 25.63 -12.65 -16.48
CA TYR A 537 24.22 -12.98 -16.36
C TYR A 537 24.01 -14.43 -16.77
N ARG A 538 23.41 -15.25 -15.90
CA ARG A 538 23.22 -16.68 -16.10
C ARG A 538 21.75 -17.06 -16.02
N ARG A 539 21.16 -17.39 -17.17
CA ARG A 539 19.83 -18.02 -17.23
C ARG A 539 19.87 -19.42 -16.65
N THR A 540 18.81 -19.80 -15.95
CA THR A 540 18.58 -21.19 -15.52
C THR A 540 18.23 -22.06 -16.73
N ILE A 541 17.33 -21.58 -17.60
CA ILE A 541 17.00 -22.20 -18.89
C ILE A 541 17.81 -21.50 -19.99
N PRO A 542 18.83 -22.17 -20.57
CA PRO A 542 19.69 -21.57 -21.59
C PRO A 542 18.96 -21.36 -22.93
N ASP A 543 18.00 -22.22 -23.25
CA ASP A 543 17.27 -22.18 -24.50
C ASP A 543 16.20 -21.08 -24.51
N ALA A 544 16.03 -20.42 -25.66
CA ALA A 544 14.96 -19.46 -25.85
C ALA A 544 13.60 -20.18 -25.98
N PRO A 545 12.52 -19.64 -25.40
CA PRO A 545 11.19 -20.22 -25.54
C PRO A 545 10.79 -20.28 -27.01
N GLN A 546 10.14 -21.36 -27.42
CA GLN A 546 9.59 -21.57 -28.75
C GLN A 546 8.08 -21.72 -28.66
N VAL A 547 7.37 -21.45 -29.76
CA VAL A 547 5.93 -21.75 -29.85
C VAL A 547 5.76 -23.27 -29.82
N THR A 548 5.05 -23.77 -28.81
CA THR A 548 4.77 -25.20 -28.62
C THR A 548 3.35 -25.57 -29.03
N GLY A 549 2.44 -24.61 -29.04
CA GLY A 549 1.02 -24.86 -29.27
C GLY A 549 0.19 -23.59 -29.33
N ARG A 550 -1.13 -23.79 -29.32
CA ARG A 550 -2.16 -22.75 -29.29
C ARG A 550 -3.44 -23.33 -28.67
N HIS A 551 -3.92 -22.78 -27.55
CA HIS A 551 -5.25 -23.13 -27.01
C HIS A 551 -6.37 -22.24 -27.61
N TYR A 552 -6.03 -21.03 -28.06
CA TYR A 552 -6.89 -20.22 -28.94
C TYR A 552 -6.18 -19.95 -30.25
N PHE A 553 -6.93 -19.76 -31.34
CA PHE A 553 -6.32 -19.53 -32.66
C PHE A 553 -5.38 -18.31 -32.71
N PHE A 554 -5.52 -17.38 -31.76
CA PHE A 554 -4.76 -16.14 -31.61
C PHE A 554 -3.84 -16.09 -30.38
N VAL A 555 -3.83 -17.13 -29.53
CA VAL A 555 -2.95 -17.17 -28.34
C VAL A 555 -1.96 -18.32 -28.49
N GLU A 556 -0.69 -17.98 -28.61
CA GLU A 556 0.42 -18.92 -28.73
C GLU A 556 0.90 -19.37 -27.35
N GLU A 557 1.13 -20.68 -27.21
CA GLU A 557 1.77 -21.28 -26.04
C GLU A 557 3.25 -21.37 -26.29
N HIS A 558 4.04 -21.10 -25.25
CA HIS A 558 5.49 -21.03 -25.34
C HIS A 558 6.16 -21.94 -24.31
N GLY A 559 7.32 -22.49 -24.66
CA GLY A 559 8.18 -23.24 -23.75
C GLY A 559 9.53 -23.62 -24.39
N PRO A 560 10.51 -24.09 -23.60
CA PRO A 560 10.49 -24.22 -22.14
C PRO A 560 10.50 -22.86 -21.43
N SER A 561 9.90 -22.80 -20.24
CA SER A 561 9.88 -21.58 -19.39
C SER A 561 9.83 -21.90 -17.89
N GLY A 562 10.07 -20.91 -17.04
CA GLY A 562 10.12 -21.05 -15.59
C GLY A 562 11.54 -21.27 -15.06
N ALA A 563 11.71 -22.26 -14.18
CA ALA A 563 12.91 -22.47 -13.36
C ALA A 563 13.38 -21.18 -12.65
N PRO A 564 12.49 -20.46 -11.93
CA PRO A 564 12.81 -19.20 -11.27
C PRO A 564 13.85 -19.39 -10.15
N VAL A 565 14.70 -18.38 -9.92
CA VAL A 565 15.55 -18.32 -8.71
C VAL A 565 14.96 -17.28 -7.77
N TRP A 566 14.17 -17.74 -6.80
CA TRP A 566 13.43 -16.87 -5.89
C TRP A 566 13.90 -16.95 -4.43
N GLY A 567 14.82 -17.87 -4.11
CA GLY A 567 15.52 -17.93 -2.84
C GLY A 567 16.84 -17.15 -2.86
N ALA A 568 17.38 -16.85 -1.68
CA ALA A 568 18.74 -16.30 -1.54
C ALA A 568 19.80 -17.36 -1.93
N PRO A 569 20.94 -16.96 -2.51
CA PRO A 569 22.02 -17.87 -2.81
C PRO A 569 22.94 -18.09 -1.59
N THR A 570 23.72 -19.17 -1.62
CA THR A 570 24.70 -19.54 -0.61
C THR A 570 26.09 -19.55 -1.21
N LEU A 571 27.07 -19.04 -0.48
CA LEU A 571 28.44 -18.86 -0.97
C LEU A 571 29.42 -19.78 -0.26
N ASP A 572 30.13 -20.58 -1.06
CA ASP A 572 31.38 -21.23 -0.66
C ASP A 572 32.55 -20.35 -1.06
N VAL A 573 33.09 -19.63 -0.08
CA VAL A 573 34.23 -18.72 -0.26
C VAL A 573 35.49 -19.48 -0.66
N GLU A 574 35.68 -20.71 -0.17
CA GLU A 574 36.90 -21.49 -0.41
C GLU A 574 36.92 -22.03 -1.85
N ARG A 575 35.78 -22.53 -2.33
CA ARG A 575 35.64 -23.01 -3.72
C ARG A 575 35.30 -21.91 -4.72
N ARG A 576 34.99 -20.69 -4.25
CA ARG A 576 34.44 -19.58 -5.08
C ARG A 576 33.19 -20.00 -5.85
N LEU A 577 32.31 -20.75 -5.17
CA LEU A 577 31.06 -21.25 -5.75
C LEU A 577 29.84 -20.62 -5.10
N LEU A 578 28.87 -20.26 -5.93
CA LEU A 578 27.53 -19.88 -5.55
C LEU A 578 26.58 -21.07 -5.73
N TYR A 579 25.88 -21.44 -4.66
CA TYR A 579 24.83 -22.44 -4.65
C TYR A 579 23.46 -21.79 -4.62
N PHE A 580 22.54 -22.22 -5.47
CA PHE A 580 21.14 -21.77 -5.44
C PHE A 580 20.20 -22.85 -5.97
N GLY A 581 18.97 -22.82 -5.46
CA GLY A 581 17.88 -23.68 -5.92
C GLY A 581 16.99 -22.99 -6.94
N THR A 582 16.38 -23.78 -7.82
CA THR A 582 15.39 -23.31 -8.80
C THR A 582 14.00 -23.84 -8.46
N GLY A 583 12.98 -23.08 -8.87
CA GLY A 583 11.61 -23.59 -8.92
C GLY A 583 11.34 -24.50 -10.11
N GLN A 584 10.07 -24.87 -10.23
CA GLN A 584 9.43 -25.60 -11.31
C GLN A 584 9.49 -24.90 -12.67
N ASN A 585 9.24 -25.66 -13.75
CA ASN A 585 8.94 -25.07 -15.05
C ASN A 585 7.51 -24.50 -15.06
N TYR A 586 7.27 -23.42 -15.82
CA TYR A 586 5.92 -22.87 -15.97
C TYR A 586 5.14 -23.49 -17.13
N SER A 587 5.85 -24.07 -18.10
CA SER A 587 5.27 -24.70 -19.29
C SER A 587 6.11 -25.88 -19.78
N HIS A 588 5.49 -26.73 -20.60
CA HIS A 588 6.19 -27.80 -21.33
C HIS A 588 6.91 -27.27 -22.59
N PRO A 589 7.98 -27.93 -23.05
CA PRO A 589 8.65 -29.06 -22.40
C PRO A 589 9.37 -28.64 -21.11
N THR A 590 9.44 -29.54 -20.14
CA THR A 590 10.25 -29.34 -18.93
C THR A 590 11.74 -29.43 -19.23
N THR A 591 12.55 -28.96 -18.29
CA THR A 591 14.01 -28.83 -18.43
C THR A 591 14.73 -29.58 -17.30
N ALA A 592 15.99 -29.94 -17.52
CA ALA A 592 16.85 -30.52 -16.47
C ALA A 592 17.35 -29.47 -15.45
N THR A 593 16.83 -28.25 -15.52
CA THR A 593 17.26 -27.07 -14.77
C THR A 593 16.16 -26.51 -13.87
N SER A 594 14.97 -27.11 -13.86
CA SER A 594 13.95 -26.87 -12.84
C SER A 594 14.19 -27.81 -11.65
N ASP A 595 13.72 -27.42 -10.46
CA ASP A 595 13.79 -28.28 -9.26
C ASP A 595 15.20 -28.85 -9.06
N ALA A 596 16.19 -27.97 -9.22
CA ALA A 596 17.59 -28.31 -9.29
C ALA A 596 18.42 -27.41 -8.37
N ILE A 597 19.55 -27.93 -7.92
CA ILE A 597 20.60 -27.16 -7.28
C ILE A 597 21.70 -26.88 -8.30
N PHE A 598 22.07 -25.61 -8.39
CA PHE A 598 23.16 -25.13 -9.21
C PHE A 598 24.38 -24.87 -8.34
N ALA A 599 25.56 -25.19 -8.85
CA ALA A 599 26.84 -24.70 -8.36
C ALA A 599 27.53 -23.91 -9.46
N VAL A 600 27.73 -22.62 -9.24
CA VAL A 600 28.22 -21.69 -10.27
C VAL A 600 29.45 -20.94 -9.77
N ASP A 601 30.46 -20.84 -10.63
CA ASP A 601 31.66 -20.04 -10.38
C ASP A 601 31.29 -18.54 -10.27
N ILE A 602 31.68 -17.89 -9.17
CA ILE A 602 31.29 -16.50 -8.89
C ILE A 602 31.94 -15.48 -9.83
N ASP A 603 33.07 -15.80 -10.44
CA ASP A 603 33.81 -14.88 -11.28
C ASP A 603 33.24 -14.85 -12.71
N SER A 604 32.80 -16.00 -13.23
CA SER A 604 32.39 -16.18 -14.63
C SER A 604 30.90 -16.49 -14.83
N GLY A 605 30.18 -16.93 -13.80
CA GLY A 605 28.81 -17.43 -13.95
C GLY A 605 28.72 -18.80 -14.64
N ALA A 606 29.85 -19.51 -14.82
CA ALA A 606 29.89 -20.83 -15.41
C ALA A 606 29.49 -21.93 -14.40
N PRO A 607 28.63 -22.89 -14.76
CA PRO A 607 28.23 -23.97 -13.86
C PRO A 607 29.39 -24.95 -13.69
N ARG A 608 29.67 -25.29 -12.43
CA ARG A 608 30.53 -26.42 -12.08
C ARG A 608 29.74 -27.73 -12.18
N TRP A 609 28.51 -27.73 -11.68
CA TRP A 609 27.54 -28.81 -11.84
C TRP A 609 26.11 -28.27 -11.65
N ILE A 610 25.15 -29.04 -12.13
CA ILE A 610 23.70 -28.82 -11.97
C ILE A 610 23.10 -30.19 -11.64
N ALA A 611 22.34 -30.29 -10.56
CA ALA A 611 21.70 -31.54 -10.14
C ALA A 611 20.20 -31.32 -9.99
N GLN A 612 19.40 -32.03 -10.80
CA GLN A 612 17.93 -32.02 -10.72
C GLN A 612 17.45 -33.12 -9.77
N PHE A 613 16.43 -32.79 -8.97
CA PHE A 613 15.87 -33.69 -7.96
C PHE A 613 14.39 -34.01 -8.19
N THR A 614 13.69 -33.25 -9.01
CA THR A 614 12.33 -33.58 -9.45
C THR A 614 12.20 -33.29 -10.94
N GLU A 615 11.90 -34.33 -11.71
CA GLU A 615 11.67 -34.23 -13.16
C GLU A 615 10.19 -33.99 -13.45
N ASN A 616 9.91 -33.33 -14.58
CA ASN A 616 8.56 -33.13 -15.10
C ASN A 616 7.62 -32.33 -14.18
N ASP A 617 8.16 -31.45 -13.35
CA ASP A 617 7.37 -30.47 -12.61
C ASP A 617 7.11 -29.23 -13.47
N ALA A 618 5.92 -29.21 -14.09
CA ALA A 618 5.41 -28.06 -14.83
C ALA A 618 4.15 -27.53 -14.14
N PHE A 619 4.25 -26.39 -13.48
CA PHE A 619 3.14 -25.77 -12.76
C PHE A 619 3.16 -24.25 -12.89
N ASN A 620 1.97 -23.66 -12.99
CA ASN A 620 1.77 -22.22 -12.95
C ASN A 620 0.39 -21.89 -12.34
N MET A 621 0.08 -20.61 -12.11
CA MET A 621 -1.13 -20.24 -11.37
C MET A 621 -2.44 -20.61 -12.06
N ALA A 622 -2.47 -20.86 -13.38
CA ALA A 622 -3.67 -21.35 -14.06
C ALA A 622 -4.12 -22.72 -13.50
N CYS A 623 -3.18 -23.55 -13.02
CA CYS A 623 -3.49 -24.86 -12.47
C CYS A 623 -4.32 -24.81 -11.19
N THR A 624 -4.22 -23.73 -10.40
CA THR A 624 -4.99 -23.57 -9.15
C THR A 624 -6.51 -23.55 -9.38
N ALA A 625 -6.96 -23.13 -10.57
CA ALA A 625 -8.37 -23.08 -10.98
C ALA A 625 -8.69 -23.94 -12.21
N GLY A 626 -7.75 -24.79 -12.66
CA GLY A 626 -7.93 -25.61 -13.87
C GLY A 626 -8.04 -24.79 -15.17
N GLY A 627 -7.33 -23.66 -15.25
CA GLY A 627 -7.32 -22.78 -16.42
C GLY A 627 -6.54 -23.35 -17.62
N VAL A 628 -6.82 -22.82 -18.82
CA VAL A 628 -6.28 -23.31 -20.11
C VAL A 628 -4.76 -23.25 -20.24
N ASN A 629 -4.11 -22.36 -19.49
CA ASN A 629 -2.65 -22.24 -19.44
C ASN A 629 -1.99 -23.25 -18.49
N CYS A 630 -2.76 -24.08 -17.78
CA CYS A 630 -2.17 -25.10 -16.93
C CYS A 630 -1.45 -26.15 -17.79
N PRO A 631 -0.18 -26.47 -17.53
CA PRO A 631 0.54 -27.47 -18.31
C PRO A 631 -0.12 -28.85 -18.16
N ASP A 632 -0.21 -29.59 -19.27
CA ASP A 632 -0.71 -30.97 -19.28
C ASP A 632 0.40 -31.91 -19.79
N PRO A 633 0.91 -32.84 -18.96
CA PRO A 633 0.51 -33.12 -17.58
C PRO A 633 0.94 -32.02 -16.58
N MET A 634 0.13 -31.82 -15.54
CA MET A 634 0.42 -30.88 -14.45
C MET A 634 1.45 -31.46 -13.46
N GLY A 635 2.42 -30.64 -13.08
CA GLY A 635 3.45 -30.95 -12.08
C GLY A 635 2.99 -30.77 -10.62
N PRO A 636 3.78 -31.28 -9.66
CA PRO A 636 3.46 -31.23 -8.23
C PRO A 636 3.75 -29.88 -7.52
N ASP A 637 4.44 -28.92 -8.15
CA ASP A 637 4.87 -27.64 -7.55
C ASP A 637 5.75 -27.81 -6.30
N VAL A 638 6.86 -28.53 -6.46
CA VAL A 638 7.79 -28.85 -5.36
C VAL A 638 9.15 -28.18 -5.53
N ASP A 639 9.14 -26.86 -5.68
CA ASP A 639 10.35 -26.04 -5.80
C ASP A 639 11.38 -26.25 -4.67
N PHE A 640 12.65 -25.95 -4.97
CA PHE A 640 13.62 -25.60 -3.93
C PHE A 640 13.37 -24.18 -3.42
N GLY A 641 12.52 -24.06 -2.40
CA GLY A 641 12.19 -22.76 -1.82
C GLY A 641 13.16 -22.26 -0.75
N ALA A 642 13.76 -23.19 0.00
CA ALA A 642 14.74 -22.84 1.02
C ALA A 642 16.13 -22.68 0.40
N PRO A 643 16.87 -21.60 0.73
CA PRO A 643 18.28 -21.47 0.36
C PRO A 643 19.09 -22.71 0.80
N PRO A 644 19.96 -23.26 -0.08
CA PRO A 644 20.83 -24.37 0.28
C PRO A 644 21.77 -23.98 1.44
N ILE A 645 22.12 -24.91 2.32
CA ILE A 645 23.00 -24.63 3.47
C ILE A 645 24.32 -25.35 3.28
N LEU A 646 25.44 -24.63 3.33
CA LEU A 646 26.77 -25.25 3.31
C LEU A 646 27.18 -25.63 4.73
N VAL A 647 27.52 -26.90 4.96
CA VAL A 647 27.96 -27.41 6.26
C VAL A 647 29.22 -28.25 6.12
N THR A 648 29.98 -28.37 7.21
CA THR A 648 31.02 -29.38 7.33
C THR A 648 30.50 -30.51 8.22
N LEU A 649 30.48 -31.72 7.69
CA LEU A 649 30.04 -32.92 8.40
C LEU A 649 31.06 -33.33 9.47
N PRO A 650 30.67 -34.10 10.50
CA PRO A 650 31.57 -34.55 11.57
C PRO A 650 32.80 -35.35 11.11
N ASN A 651 32.73 -35.96 9.91
CA ASN A 651 33.86 -36.67 9.30
C ASN A 651 34.85 -35.72 8.56
N GLY A 652 34.59 -34.41 8.56
CA GLY A 652 35.39 -33.38 7.90
C GLY A 652 35.04 -33.14 6.43
N GLN A 653 34.07 -33.87 5.86
CA GLN A 653 33.59 -33.65 4.48
C GLN A 653 32.58 -32.50 4.46
N ASP A 654 32.64 -31.64 3.45
CA ASP A 654 31.60 -30.62 3.25
C ASP A 654 30.35 -31.20 2.56
N ALA A 655 29.19 -30.62 2.85
CA ALA A 655 27.92 -30.96 2.21
C ALA A 655 27.05 -29.71 2.00
N VAL A 656 26.29 -29.71 0.90
CA VAL A 656 25.21 -28.75 0.66
C VAL A 656 23.89 -29.41 1.03
N LEU A 657 23.19 -28.87 2.03
CA LEU A 657 21.88 -29.32 2.46
C LEU A 657 20.80 -28.53 1.71
N ALA A 658 19.92 -29.19 0.98
CA ALA A 658 18.88 -28.56 0.19
C ALA A 658 17.49 -29.09 0.59
N GLY A 659 16.60 -28.18 0.99
CA GLY A 659 15.23 -28.51 1.41
C GLY A 659 14.22 -28.10 0.33
N GLN A 660 13.29 -29.00 0.02
CA GLN A 660 12.32 -28.87 -1.06
C GLN A 660 10.89 -28.75 -0.50
N LYS A 661 10.01 -28.04 -1.22
CA LYS A 661 8.57 -27.92 -0.88
C LYS A 661 7.82 -29.27 -0.82
N SER A 662 8.40 -30.33 -1.37
CA SER A 662 7.90 -31.70 -1.20
C SER A 662 8.05 -32.23 0.22
N GLY A 663 8.87 -31.58 1.06
CA GLY A 663 9.33 -32.11 2.34
C GLY A 663 10.61 -32.93 2.23
N ASP A 664 11.21 -33.04 1.04
CA ASP A 664 12.48 -33.72 0.85
C ASP A 664 13.68 -32.85 1.25
N ILE A 665 14.66 -33.47 1.90
CA ILE A 665 15.95 -32.91 2.24
C ILE A 665 17.04 -33.76 1.60
N TRP A 666 17.96 -33.10 0.92
CA TRP A 666 19.09 -33.71 0.25
C TRP A 666 20.38 -33.18 0.86
N ALA A 667 21.31 -34.06 1.22
CA ALA A 667 22.71 -33.68 1.38
C ALA A 667 23.46 -34.01 0.10
N ILE A 668 24.17 -33.02 -0.43
CA ILE A 668 24.78 -33.05 -1.75
C ILE A 668 26.27 -32.80 -1.59
N ASN A 669 27.10 -33.54 -2.32
CA ASN A 669 28.53 -33.33 -2.39
C ASN A 669 28.81 -32.01 -3.15
N PRO A 670 29.45 -31.00 -2.53
CA PRO A 670 29.71 -29.71 -3.15
C PRO A 670 30.63 -29.78 -4.37
N ASP A 671 31.42 -30.84 -4.54
CA ASP A 671 32.42 -30.94 -5.60
C ASP A 671 31.83 -31.42 -6.94
N ASP A 672 30.82 -32.30 -6.90
CA ASP A 672 30.28 -32.97 -8.09
C ASP A 672 28.74 -33.03 -8.18
N GLY A 673 28.03 -32.58 -7.16
CA GLY A 673 26.56 -32.56 -7.13
C GLY A 673 25.92 -33.91 -6.83
N THR A 674 26.69 -34.92 -6.43
CA THR A 674 26.14 -36.25 -6.10
C THR A 674 25.47 -36.26 -4.72
N THR A 675 24.37 -37.00 -4.60
CA THR A 675 23.66 -37.16 -3.32
C THR A 675 24.47 -38.00 -2.33
N ILE A 676 24.69 -37.45 -1.13
CA ILE A 676 25.27 -38.14 0.03
C ILE A 676 24.17 -38.91 0.76
N TRP A 677 23.07 -38.23 1.11
CA TRP A 677 21.88 -38.85 1.69
C TRP A 677 20.63 -38.06 1.32
N HIS A 678 19.48 -38.71 1.48
CA HIS A 678 18.15 -38.15 1.24
C HIS A 678 17.21 -38.54 2.38
N THR A 679 16.34 -37.62 2.80
CA THR A 679 15.31 -37.87 3.80
C THR A 679 14.07 -37.06 3.47
N ARG A 680 12.89 -37.67 3.57
CA ARG A 680 11.60 -36.99 3.44
C ARG A 680 10.96 -36.77 4.79
N ILE A 681 10.51 -35.54 5.04
CA ILE A 681 9.74 -35.14 6.22
C ILE A 681 8.48 -34.42 5.76
N GLY A 682 7.31 -34.93 6.17
CA GLY A 682 6.03 -34.33 5.85
C GLY A 682 5.51 -34.67 4.46
N ARG A 683 4.33 -34.10 4.17
CA ARG A 683 3.56 -34.35 2.95
C ARG A 683 4.05 -33.50 1.78
N GLY A 684 4.42 -32.23 2.03
CA GLY A 684 4.73 -31.26 0.98
C GLY A 684 3.52 -30.56 0.36
N GLY A 685 3.80 -29.67 -0.59
CA GLY A 685 2.82 -28.96 -1.45
C GLY A 685 3.26 -27.53 -1.83
N ALA A 686 2.37 -26.76 -2.49
CA ALA A 686 2.66 -25.41 -2.99
C ALA A 686 3.17 -24.38 -1.95
N LEU A 687 2.69 -24.51 -0.69
CA LEU A 687 3.20 -23.81 0.50
C LEU A 687 3.71 -24.82 1.55
N GLY A 688 3.97 -26.06 1.14
CA GLY A 688 4.09 -27.23 2.00
C GLY A 688 5.52 -27.72 2.19
N GLY A 689 5.70 -28.70 3.08
CA GLY A 689 7.03 -29.18 3.46
C GLY A 689 7.92 -28.04 3.95
N ILE A 690 9.02 -27.82 3.23
CA ILE A 690 10.08 -26.85 3.54
C ILE A 690 9.96 -25.69 2.56
N HIS A 691 9.58 -24.50 3.07
CA HIS A 691 9.28 -23.36 2.21
C HIS A 691 10.39 -22.31 2.16
N TRP A 692 10.64 -21.55 3.24
CA TRP A 692 11.57 -20.40 3.17
C TRP A 692 12.97 -20.65 3.71
N GLY A 693 13.15 -21.52 4.72
CA GLY A 693 14.48 -21.66 5.32
C GLY A 693 14.59 -22.69 6.43
N MET A 694 15.68 -23.45 6.39
CA MET A 694 16.13 -24.31 7.48
C MET A 694 17.27 -23.62 8.25
N ALA A 695 17.72 -24.19 9.36
CA ALA A 695 18.86 -23.68 10.11
C ALA A 695 19.71 -24.83 10.68
N VAL A 696 20.99 -24.59 10.91
CA VAL A 696 21.96 -25.62 11.36
C VAL A 696 22.68 -25.16 12.61
N ASP A 697 22.83 -26.07 13.58
CA ASP A 697 23.85 -25.96 14.63
C ASP A 697 24.94 -27.02 14.40
N GLN A 698 26.04 -26.59 13.77
CA GLN A 698 27.17 -27.47 13.47
C GLN A 698 27.80 -28.07 14.72
N ARG A 699 27.77 -27.37 15.86
CA ARG A 699 28.41 -27.81 17.11
C ARG A 699 27.75 -29.09 17.62
N ASN A 700 26.46 -29.24 17.34
CA ASN A 700 25.65 -30.40 17.71
C ASN A 700 25.36 -31.33 16.53
N ALA A 701 25.87 -31.03 15.33
CA ALA A 701 25.56 -31.75 14.10
C ALA A 701 24.04 -31.87 13.83
N SER A 702 23.28 -30.81 14.15
CA SER A 702 21.82 -30.76 14.03
C SER A 702 21.37 -29.83 12.90
N LEU A 703 20.50 -30.33 12.03
CA LEU A 703 19.69 -29.55 11.08
C LEU A 703 18.28 -29.42 11.65
N PHE A 704 17.74 -28.20 11.67
CA PHE A 704 16.39 -27.90 12.09
C PHE A 704 15.53 -27.54 10.88
N VAL A 705 14.37 -28.18 10.77
CA VAL A 705 13.52 -28.14 9.60
C VAL A 705 12.10 -27.73 10.01
N PRO A 706 11.67 -26.50 9.69
CA PRO A 706 10.27 -26.09 9.84
C PRO A 706 9.43 -26.73 8.72
N ILE A 707 8.31 -27.33 9.10
CA ILE A 707 7.36 -27.95 8.17
C ILE A 707 6.02 -27.23 8.23
N SER A 708 5.57 -26.78 7.06
CA SER A 708 4.29 -26.08 6.88
C SER A 708 3.13 -27.05 6.69
N ASP A 709 3.27 -27.99 5.73
CA ASP A 709 2.25 -28.98 5.34
C ASP A 709 0.80 -28.45 5.23
N LEU A 710 0.69 -27.19 4.80
CA LEU A 710 -0.56 -26.53 4.42
C LEU A 710 -1.33 -27.38 3.40
N PRO A 711 -2.66 -27.58 3.54
CA PRO A 711 -3.46 -28.29 2.54
C PRO A 711 -3.41 -27.55 1.19
N ALA A 712 -2.60 -28.06 0.27
CA ALA A 712 -2.48 -27.56 -1.11
C ALA A 712 -2.37 -28.75 -2.08
N LEU A 713 -2.85 -28.54 -3.31
CA LEU A 713 -2.85 -29.51 -4.41
C LEU A 713 -1.43 -29.70 -4.96
N PRO A 714 -1.01 -30.91 -5.39
CA PRO A 714 -1.40 -32.25 -4.92
C PRO A 714 -0.35 -32.83 -3.95
N GLY A 715 -0.66 -32.89 -2.65
CA GLY A 715 0.15 -33.65 -1.68
C GLY A 715 -0.44 -35.05 -1.41
N THR A 716 0.36 -36.12 -1.51
CA THR A 716 -0.03 -37.47 -1.08
C THR A 716 0.60 -37.81 0.28
N GLY A 717 -0.21 -38.14 1.28
CA GLY A 717 0.27 -38.53 2.63
C GLY A 717 -0.42 -37.79 3.77
N GLU A 718 -0.08 -38.13 5.01
CA GLU A 718 -0.53 -37.42 6.21
C GLU A 718 0.31 -36.15 6.42
N ALA A 719 -0.34 -35.06 6.79
CA ALA A 719 0.32 -33.79 7.08
C ALA A 719 1.00 -33.83 8.45
N GLU A 720 2.26 -33.38 8.53
CA GLU A 720 3.02 -33.32 9.78
C GLU A 720 3.57 -31.89 10.04
N PRO A 721 2.72 -30.85 10.18
CA PRO A 721 3.19 -29.50 10.47
C PRO A 721 3.93 -29.44 11.81
N GLY A 722 5.12 -28.85 11.82
CA GLY A 722 5.92 -28.75 13.04
C GLY A 722 7.41 -28.51 12.81
N MET A 723 8.17 -28.65 13.89
CA MET A 723 9.63 -28.52 13.88
C MET A 723 10.27 -29.89 13.94
N PHE A 724 11.29 -30.14 13.12
CA PHE A 724 12.03 -31.40 13.11
C PHE A 724 13.52 -31.13 13.29
N ALA A 725 14.20 -32.06 13.97
CA ALA A 725 15.66 -32.08 14.02
C ALA A 725 16.20 -33.33 13.35
N LEU A 726 17.15 -33.14 12.44
CA LEU A 726 17.89 -34.19 11.75
C LEU A 726 19.36 -34.15 12.13
N ASP A 727 20.02 -35.29 12.05
CA ASP A 727 21.48 -35.38 12.06
C ASP A 727 22.04 -34.98 10.69
N ILE A 728 22.95 -33.99 10.64
CA ILE A 728 23.46 -33.46 9.36
C ILE A 728 24.26 -34.50 8.54
N ALA A 729 24.83 -35.52 9.20
CA ALA A 729 25.70 -36.49 8.55
C ALA A 729 24.91 -37.65 7.92
N THR A 730 23.75 -37.97 8.48
CA THR A 730 22.98 -39.16 8.12
C THR A 730 21.57 -38.87 7.62
N GLY A 731 21.05 -37.66 7.85
CA GLY A 731 19.65 -37.31 7.60
C GLY A 731 18.66 -37.92 8.60
N GLN A 732 19.13 -38.69 9.60
CA GLN A 732 18.25 -39.37 10.53
C GLN A 732 17.54 -38.41 11.48
N LYS A 733 16.22 -38.60 11.64
CA LYS A 733 15.41 -37.83 12.58
C LYS A 733 15.85 -38.09 14.02
N ARG A 734 16.22 -37.00 14.72
CA ARG A 734 16.54 -36.99 16.14
C ARG A 734 15.30 -36.79 16.99
N TRP A 735 14.49 -35.79 16.65
CA TRP A 735 13.21 -35.52 17.31
C TRP A 735 12.27 -34.74 16.37
N SER A 736 11.00 -34.68 16.74
CA SER A 736 9.97 -33.85 16.10
C SER A 736 9.06 -33.21 17.15
N ALA A 737 8.73 -31.94 16.96
CA ALA A 737 7.77 -31.18 17.75
C ALA A 737 6.57 -30.82 16.84
N PRO A 738 5.53 -31.68 16.80
CA PRO A 738 4.34 -31.43 15.97
C PRO A 738 3.51 -30.28 16.54
N ARG A 739 2.88 -29.49 15.67
CA ARG A 739 2.03 -28.36 16.07
C ARG A 739 0.55 -28.74 16.09
N VAL A 740 -0.07 -28.51 17.24
CA VAL A 740 -1.53 -28.55 17.38
C VAL A 740 -2.10 -27.19 16.97
N GLN A 741 -3.23 -27.19 16.27
CA GLN A 741 -3.90 -25.96 15.84
C GLN A 741 -4.40 -25.15 17.05
N ARG A 742 -3.90 -23.92 17.23
CA ARG A 742 -4.28 -22.97 18.30
C ARG A 742 -5.03 -21.75 17.75
N CYS A 743 -6.07 -22.02 16.95
CA CYS A 743 -6.81 -20.99 16.22
C CYS A 743 -8.11 -20.54 16.90
N GLU A 744 -8.25 -20.59 18.24
CA GLU A 744 -9.50 -20.32 18.99
C GLU A 744 -10.50 -19.35 18.31
N GLY A 745 -11.47 -19.87 17.55
CA GLY A 745 -12.52 -19.09 16.88
C GLY A 745 -12.11 -18.27 15.63
N ARG A 746 -10.87 -18.39 15.14
CA ARG A 746 -10.33 -17.67 13.97
C ARG A 746 -9.86 -18.62 12.87
N GLN A 747 -9.90 -18.19 11.61
CA GLN A 747 -9.29 -18.93 10.50
C GLN A 747 -7.75 -18.75 10.58
N CYS A 748 -7.01 -19.85 10.77
CA CYS A 748 -5.54 -19.83 10.78
C CYS A 748 -4.95 -21.21 10.47
N TRP A 749 -3.67 -21.27 10.08
CA TRP A 749 -2.94 -22.50 9.77
C TRP A 749 -1.78 -22.70 10.73
N SER A 750 -1.60 -23.91 11.26
CA SER A 750 -0.54 -24.21 12.24
C SER A 750 0.83 -24.50 11.62
N GLY A 751 0.96 -24.44 10.29
CA GLY A 751 2.21 -24.69 9.58
C GLY A 751 3.32 -23.71 9.93
N LEU A 752 4.57 -24.19 9.89
CA LEU A 752 5.77 -23.37 9.96
C LEU A 752 6.34 -23.19 8.55
N SER A 753 6.12 -22.02 7.96
CA SER A 753 6.57 -21.70 6.60
C SER A 753 7.78 -20.76 6.58
N SER A 754 7.83 -19.81 7.52
CA SER A 754 8.92 -18.82 7.63
C SER A 754 10.27 -19.48 7.87
N GLY A 755 11.35 -18.79 7.45
CA GLY A 755 12.70 -19.15 7.86
C GLY A 755 12.85 -19.14 9.38
N ILE A 756 13.72 -19.98 9.92
CA ILE A 756 13.99 -20.07 11.36
C ILE A 756 15.39 -19.59 11.70
N THR A 757 15.61 -19.19 12.95
CA THR A 757 16.94 -18.76 13.42
C THR A 757 17.32 -19.55 14.66
N VAL A 758 18.56 -20.00 14.73
CA VAL A 758 19.05 -20.85 15.82
C VAL A 758 20.14 -20.11 16.59
N ALA A 759 20.18 -20.29 17.90
CA ALA A 759 21.26 -19.84 18.76
C ALA A 759 21.54 -20.92 19.82
N ASP A 760 22.31 -20.57 20.86
CA ASP A 760 22.73 -21.55 21.84
C ASP A 760 21.55 -22.14 22.63
N GLY A 761 21.23 -23.41 22.38
CA GLY A 761 20.15 -24.11 23.05
C GLY A 761 18.74 -23.79 22.52
N VAL A 762 18.58 -22.88 21.54
CA VAL A 762 17.25 -22.39 21.11
C VAL A 762 17.05 -22.34 19.60
N ILE A 763 15.80 -22.54 19.18
CA ILE A 763 15.31 -22.35 17.81
C ILE A 763 14.15 -21.36 17.86
N VAL A 764 14.23 -20.27 17.10
CA VAL A 764 13.19 -19.25 17.01
C VAL A 764 12.43 -19.39 15.70
N SER A 765 11.11 -19.46 15.77
CA SER A 765 10.23 -19.71 14.62
C SER A 765 8.98 -18.85 14.66
N GLY A 766 8.54 -18.38 13.50
CA GLY A 766 7.23 -17.77 13.30
C GLY A 766 6.25 -18.74 12.63
N GLY A 767 5.01 -18.75 13.11
CA GLY A 767 3.93 -19.59 12.58
C GLY A 767 2.95 -18.83 11.70
N LEU A 768 2.33 -19.55 10.76
CA LEU A 768 1.22 -19.03 9.94
C LEU A 768 -0.04 -18.71 10.76
N ASP A 769 -0.09 -19.16 12.00
CA ASP A 769 -1.08 -18.83 13.02
C ASP A 769 -0.70 -17.57 13.83
N GLY A 770 0.35 -16.85 13.44
CA GLY A 770 0.79 -15.61 14.07
C GLY A 770 1.44 -15.79 15.44
N LEU A 771 1.79 -17.03 15.81
CA LEU A 771 2.57 -17.30 17.01
C LEU A 771 4.06 -17.16 16.71
N LEU A 772 4.78 -16.37 17.51
CA LEU A 772 6.23 -16.35 17.57
C LEU A 772 6.68 -17.27 18.71
N GLU A 773 7.47 -18.30 18.41
CA GLU A 773 7.78 -19.37 19.36
C GLU A 773 9.29 -19.65 19.43
N ILE A 774 9.74 -20.05 20.61
CA ILE A 774 11.11 -20.50 20.87
C ILE A 774 11.06 -21.94 21.38
N TYR A 775 11.81 -22.82 20.73
CA TYR A 775 11.94 -24.23 21.04
C TYR A 775 13.34 -24.54 21.58
N ASP A 776 13.43 -25.51 22.49
CA ASP A 776 14.69 -26.10 22.92
C ASP A 776 15.32 -26.88 21.77
N SER A 777 16.57 -26.56 21.43
CA SER A 777 17.26 -27.17 20.29
C SER A 777 17.63 -28.65 20.50
N ILE A 778 17.64 -29.14 21.75
CA ILE A 778 18.05 -30.50 22.09
C ILE A 778 16.87 -31.47 22.03
N ASN A 779 15.69 -31.05 22.48
CA ASN A 779 14.53 -31.94 22.60
C ASN A 779 13.24 -31.44 21.94
N GLY A 780 13.23 -30.21 21.41
CA GLY A 780 12.07 -29.63 20.73
C GLY A 780 10.97 -29.13 21.67
N ALA A 781 11.20 -29.04 22.98
CA ALA A 781 10.22 -28.50 23.93
C ALA A 781 10.01 -27.00 23.71
N LEU A 782 8.77 -26.54 23.81
CA LEU A 782 8.44 -25.12 23.73
C LEU A 782 8.91 -24.39 25.00
N ILE A 783 9.77 -23.38 24.85
CA ILE A 783 10.32 -22.55 25.93
C ILE A 783 9.50 -21.26 26.11
N TRP A 784 9.16 -20.61 25.00
CA TRP A 784 8.48 -19.32 24.99
C TRP A 784 7.54 -19.21 23.78
N SER A 785 6.43 -18.50 23.95
CA SER A 785 5.43 -18.28 22.90
C SER A 785 4.75 -16.93 23.10
N PHE A 786 4.51 -16.23 22.00
CA PHE A 786 3.82 -14.94 21.98
C PHE A 786 2.83 -14.87 20.82
N ASP A 787 1.57 -14.52 21.11
CA ASP A 787 0.55 -14.29 20.07
C ASP A 787 0.67 -12.87 19.54
N THR A 788 1.12 -12.74 18.30
CA THR A 788 1.32 -11.45 17.67
C THR A 788 0.03 -10.84 17.11
N GLN A 789 -1.09 -11.57 17.05
CA GLN A 789 -2.33 -11.10 16.42
C GLN A 789 -3.15 -10.15 17.32
N VAL A 790 -2.45 -9.23 17.98
CA VAL A 790 -2.97 -8.16 18.82
C VAL A 790 -2.58 -6.81 18.22
N GLU A 791 -3.16 -5.75 18.75
CA GLU A 791 -2.79 -4.37 18.40
C GLU A 791 -1.56 -3.93 19.21
N PHE A 792 -0.71 -3.12 18.59
CA PHE A 792 0.50 -2.59 19.19
C PHE A 792 0.51 -1.07 19.06
N GLU A 793 1.00 -0.42 20.12
CA GLU A 793 1.40 0.97 20.05
C GLU A 793 2.75 1.04 19.32
N ALA A 794 2.74 1.58 18.09
CA ALA A 794 3.95 1.67 17.29
C ALA A 794 4.67 3.01 17.50
N VAL A 795 6.00 2.96 17.49
CA VAL A 795 6.88 4.12 17.71
C VAL A 795 6.71 5.21 16.66
N ASN A 796 6.21 4.86 15.47
CA ASN A 796 5.91 5.79 14.38
C ASN A 796 4.44 6.23 14.35
N GLY A 797 3.64 5.86 15.35
CA GLY A 797 2.24 6.30 15.48
C GLY A 797 1.24 5.62 14.55
N LEU A 798 1.68 4.72 13.66
CA LEU A 798 0.78 4.04 12.74
C LEU A 798 -0.07 3.00 13.48
N PRO A 799 -1.38 2.88 13.17
CA PRO A 799 -2.19 1.76 13.63
C PRO A 799 -1.53 0.44 13.24
N THR A 800 -1.15 -0.35 14.25
CA THR A 800 -0.28 -1.50 14.06
C THR A 800 -0.88 -2.75 14.66
N LYS A 801 -0.92 -3.81 13.87
CA LYS A 801 -1.47 -5.11 14.27
C LYS A 801 -0.64 -6.23 13.67
N GLY A 802 -0.36 -7.27 14.46
CA GLY A 802 0.30 -8.46 13.92
C GLY A 802 -0.66 -9.41 13.19
N GLY A 803 -0.08 -10.32 12.43
CA GLY A 803 -0.77 -11.30 11.60
C GLY A 803 0.00 -12.62 11.54
N ALA A 804 -0.10 -13.33 10.42
CA ALA A 804 0.72 -14.51 10.16
C ALA A 804 2.21 -14.14 10.01
N ILE A 805 3.12 -15.01 10.43
CA ILE A 805 4.56 -14.85 10.24
C ILE A 805 5.02 -15.82 9.16
N ASP A 806 5.49 -15.29 8.04
CA ASP A 806 5.95 -16.03 6.86
C ASP A 806 7.20 -15.36 6.25
N ALA A 807 7.75 -15.91 5.17
CA ALA A 807 8.93 -15.40 4.48
C ALA A 807 10.23 -15.49 5.30
N HIS A 808 10.91 -14.37 5.57
CA HIS A 808 12.32 -14.39 5.98
C HIS A 808 12.59 -14.82 7.42
N GLY A 809 11.58 -14.78 8.30
CA GLY A 809 11.71 -15.24 9.68
C GLY A 809 12.35 -14.25 10.66
N PRO A 810 12.57 -14.67 11.92
CA PRO A 810 13.08 -13.83 13.00
C PRO A 810 14.59 -13.63 12.96
N VAL A 811 15.06 -12.59 13.64
CA VAL A 811 16.48 -12.20 13.79
C VAL A 811 16.86 -12.15 15.27
N LEU A 812 18.06 -12.63 15.60
CA LEU A 812 18.68 -12.48 16.91
C LEU A 812 19.94 -11.61 16.81
N ALA A 813 20.06 -10.61 17.67
CA ALA A 813 21.22 -9.71 17.73
C ALA A 813 21.40 -9.18 19.16
N ASP A 814 22.57 -9.40 19.77
CA ASP A 814 22.81 -9.14 21.20
C ASP A 814 21.70 -9.76 22.08
N ASN A 815 20.98 -8.93 22.83
CA ASN A 815 19.87 -9.32 23.69
C ASN A 815 18.49 -9.15 23.01
N LEU A 816 18.47 -8.87 21.70
CA LEU A 816 17.24 -8.60 20.96
C LEU A 816 16.78 -9.79 20.12
N LEU A 817 15.47 -9.99 20.12
CA LEU A 817 14.74 -10.80 19.14
C LEU A 817 13.87 -9.86 18.32
N ILE A 818 14.08 -9.84 17.00
CA ILE A 818 13.34 -9.00 16.07
C ILE A 818 12.52 -9.92 15.16
N ALA A 819 11.21 -9.66 15.05
CA ALA A 819 10.32 -10.45 14.22
C ALA A 819 9.33 -9.54 13.48
N ILE A 820 9.00 -9.93 12.25
CA ILE A 820 7.99 -9.27 11.44
C ILE A 820 6.72 -10.12 11.48
N SER A 821 5.61 -9.50 11.84
CA SER A 821 4.30 -10.14 11.95
C SER A 821 3.30 -9.47 11.01
N GLY A 822 2.85 -10.25 10.03
CA GLY A 822 2.00 -9.78 8.96
C GLY A 822 2.38 -10.40 7.62
N TYR A 823 1.49 -11.24 7.07
CA TYR A 823 1.69 -11.80 5.74
C TYR A 823 0.35 -12.30 5.18
N GLY A 824 -0.26 -11.55 4.26
CA GLY A 824 -1.59 -11.86 3.71
C GLY A 824 -1.58 -12.43 2.29
N SER A 825 -0.40 -12.73 1.72
CA SER A 825 -0.28 -13.01 0.27
C SER A 825 -0.90 -14.33 -0.20
N PHE A 826 -1.13 -15.30 0.69
CA PHE A 826 -1.74 -16.59 0.35
C PHE A 826 -2.98 -16.88 1.21
N GLY A 827 -3.76 -15.83 1.50
CA GLY A 827 -4.97 -15.94 2.32
C GLY A 827 -4.71 -16.06 3.81
N GLN A 828 -3.46 -15.90 4.27
CA GLN A 828 -3.15 -15.83 5.70
C GLN A 828 -3.53 -14.48 6.28
N LYS A 829 -3.50 -14.39 7.61
CA LYS A 829 -3.97 -13.19 8.29
C LYS A 829 -2.99 -12.04 8.03
N PRO A 830 -3.45 -10.94 7.42
CA PRO A 830 -2.60 -9.77 7.21
C PRO A 830 -2.18 -9.13 8.53
N GLY A 831 -1.14 -8.32 8.48
CA GLY A 831 -0.61 -7.53 9.60
C GLY A 831 0.54 -6.65 9.13
N ASN A 832 0.94 -5.70 9.96
CA ASN A 832 1.94 -4.69 9.61
C ASN A 832 2.94 -4.41 10.73
N ALA A 833 3.21 -5.37 11.62
CA ALA A 833 4.04 -5.12 12.79
C ALA A 833 5.50 -5.60 12.61
N LEU A 834 6.47 -4.72 12.85
CA LEU A 834 7.81 -5.12 13.31
C LEU A 834 7.79 -5.13 14.84
N LEU A 835 8.22 -6.23 15.45
CA LEU A 835 8.26 -6.42 16.89
C LEU A 835 9.70 -6.61 17.33
N VAL A 836 10.15 -5.77 18.27
CA VAL A 836 11.47 -5.88 18.88
C VAL A 836 11.28 -6.29 20.33
N PHE A 837 11.74 -7.49 20.66
CA PHE A 837 11.79 -8.03 22.01
C PHE A 837 13.20 -7.94 22.56
N GLU A 838 13.33 -7.83 23.87
CA GLU A 838 14.61 -7.90 24.56
C GLU A 838 14.57 -8.89 25.71
N VAL A 839 15.71 -9.57 25.94
CA VAL A 839 15.99 -10.18 27.24
C VAL A 839 16.56 -9.08 28.12
N PRO A 840 15.90 -8.72 29.24
CA PRO A 840 16.42 -7.73 30.16
C PRO A 840 17.80 -8.15 30.65
N ALA A 841 18.73 -7.19 30.74
CA ALA A 841 19.98 -7.43 31.44
C ALA A 841 19.63 -7.82 32.89
N GLU A 842 19.94 -9.06 33.30
CA GLU A 842 19.74 -9.46 34.68
C GLU A 842 20.48 -8.46 35.58
N SER A 843 19.76 -7.89 36.55
CA SER A 843 20.36 -7.51 37.83
C SER A 843 21.21 -8.70 38.25
N SER A 844 22.53 -8.55 38.19
CA SER A 844 23.52 -9.61 38.46
C SER A 844 23.14 -10.44 39.69
N PRO A 845 23.42 -11.75 39.66
CA PRO A 845 22.62 -12.82 40.29
C PRO A 845 22.26 -12.65 41.75
#